data_AF-A0A933J7N2-F1
#
_entry.id   AF-A0A933J7N2-F1
#
_cell.length_a   1.000
_cell.length_b   1.000
_cell.length_c   1.000
_cell.angle_alpha   90.00
_cell.angle_beta   90.00
_cell.angle_gamma   90.00
#
_symmetry.space_group_name_H-M   'P 1'
#
loop_
_entity.id
_entity.type
_entity.pdbx_description
1 polymer ?
#
loop_
_entity_poly.entity_id
_entity_poly.type
_entity_poly.pdbx_seq_one_letter_code
_entity_poly.pdbx_strand_id
1 'polypeptide(L)'
;MFLQSLRANANVITRLGFLATGAYLLYVALLEWARMGDSLHPFMIALGFATYFFAFALIVLAVSGYAVERFQILILLALIFALVVQFYMQVADRPRIYGTDNLAFTHYAADLFIQGQNPYQADMGPSLEQFNVSPLWRTPTLDGSYETQFPYPALHFLIYVPFLLAGIDDMRIAVLIFHVLVLVTVYLAAPRGLRPLVLIPFFIDPNVVGFTLGTVSDFIWVWFALAAAILLPRHRLMSAVFFGLAIAMKQPPWFLAPFLGIMIFRETQRSARSWAEPAWAALAYLDIAGLVFLGINAYFILLSPLEWLRGVLSPLIDPLIMYGQGLSTLAQTGLVEIPKPFFLMAVLAVMAILVILYWKEYPRLKHALWLFPAIILWFSYRSLHSYFFYPMPLMMAGLYAYLREQTQPVSAAEPLSLRIATSPSRQPRPRRLVRTGALAFAAVVAVLLVVFAGTTLLAVRRPTPAVEVVRISIASESSPTLGNISVRVRNPTSRVIQPRFWMKLTGQQMLAWQALTGPTFLPAGQSATFTIGQPYPEHAAPVGATMTILVSDLVNSEMIGSSPAVQLEPSRHSSLTNGNYLYWIPGPSQRRERPFGWGLYIEGDAVAREGLSAQTDREGRSCARLSLVQGSAMPMGSTKFYLDQWTEWPNRQMGLWVYPESAY
;
A
#
# COMPACT_ATOMS: atom_id res chain seq x y z
N MET A 1 -9.04 6.50 38.88
CA MET A 1 -7.66 6.12 39.24
C MET A 1 -6.68 6.27 38.06
N PHE A 2 -6.80 5.54 36.94
CA PHE A 2 -5.83 5.63 35.82
C PHE A 2 -5.76 6.99 35.09
N LEU A 3 -6.88 7.62 34.69
CA LEU A 3 -6.80 8.98 34.11
C LEU A 3 -6.37 10.04 35.13
N GLN A 4 -6.57 9.79 36.44
CA GLN A 4 -6.07 10.67 37.50
C GLN A 4 -4.56 10.52 37.69
N SER A 5 -4.01 9.31 37.60
CA SER A 5 -2.56 9.10 37.58
C SER A 5 -1.92 9.63 36.31
N LEU A 6 -2.59 9.55 35.16
CA LEU A 6 -2.14 10.22 33.92
C LEU A 6 -2.14 11.74 34.04
N ARG A 7 -3.12 12.34 34.75
CA ARG A 7 -3.10 13.78 35.06
C ARG A 7 -1.98 14.14 36.03
N ALA A 8 -1.74 13.31 37.04
CA ALA A 8 -0.63 13.50 37.98
C ALA A 8 0.74 13.39 37.29
N ASN A 9 0.83 12.62 36.21
CA ASN A 9 2.03 12.44 35.39
C ASN A 9 1.97 13.18 34.04
N ALA A 10 1.06 14.14 33.85
CA ALA A 10 0.83 14.81 32.57
C ALA A 10 2.10 15.51 32.05
N ASN A 11 2.89 16.05 32.98
CA ASN A 11 4.18 16.66 32.69
C ASN A 11 5.14 15.64 32.05
N VAL A 12 5.33 14.48 32.69
CA VAL A 12 6.20 13.39 32.19
C VAL A 12 5.72 12.91 30.83
N ILE A 13 4.42 12.70 30.67
CA ILE A 13 3.82 12.23 29.41
C ILE A 13 4.05 13.26 28.28
N THR A 14 3.90 14.55 28.58
CA THR A 14 4.16 15.62 27.60
C THR A 14 5.63 15.64 27.18
N ARG A 15 6.56 15.47 28.13
CA ARG A 15 7.99 15.38 27.85
C ARG A 15 8.33 14.19 26.96
N LEU A 16 7.76 13.02 27.25
CA LEU A 16 7.92 11.83 26.41
C LEU A 16 7.37 12.07 25.00
N GLY A 17 6.21 12.74 24.89
CA GLY A 17 5.64 13.16 23.61
C GLY A 17 6.58 14.06 22.81
N PHE A 18 7.18 15.07 23.47
CA PHE A 18 8.17 15.94 22.83
C PHE A 18 9.45 15.21 22.43
N LEU A 19 9.97 14.32 23.27
CA LEU A 19 11.16 13.54 22.95
C LEU A 19 10.93 12.61 21.75
N ALA A 20 9.83 11.86 21.74
CA ALA A 20 9.46 10.98 20.64
C ALA A 20 9.21 11.75 19.34
N THR A 21 8.51 12.88 19.41
CA THR A 21 8.23 13.73 18.24
C THR A 21 9.51 14.38 17.72
N GLY A 22 10.36 14.91 18.61
CA GLY A 22 11.66 15.47 18.23
C GLY A 22 12.58 14.43 17.59
N ALA A 23 12.64 13.21 18.13
CA ALA A 23 13.39 12.11 17.53
C ALA A 23 12.86 11.73 16.14
N TYR A 24 11.54 11.71 15.95
CA TYR A 24 10.94 11.50 14.64
C TYR A 24 11.30 12.63 13.66
N LEU A 25 11.25 13.91 14.07
CA LEU A 25 11.66 15.02 13.21
C LEU A 25 13.15 14.94 12.84
N LEU A 26 14.03 14.48 13.73
CA LEU A 26 15.44 14.22 13.37
C LEU A 26 15.56 13.14 12.29
N TYR A 27 14.79 12.05 12.40
CA TYR A 27 14.73 11.02 11.36
C TYR A 27 14.22 11.58 10.03
N VAL A 28 13.17 12.40 10.07
CA VAL A 28 12.62 13.06 8.88
C VAL A 28 13.63 14.02 8.25
N ALA A 29 14.30 14.85 9.05
CA ALA A 29 15.32 15.77 8.56
C ALA A 29 16.51 15.02 7.92
N LEU A 30 16.89 13.86 8.47
CA LEU A 30 17.90 12.99 7.86
C LEU A 30 17.43 12.41 6.52
N LEU A 31 16.18 11.98 6.42
CA LEU A 31 15.60 11.51 5.15
C LEU A 31 15.51 12.62 4.12
N GLU A 32 15.11 13.82 4.52
CA GLU A 32 15.04 15.01 3.67
C GLU A 32 16.42 15.39 3.16
N TRP A 33 17.42 15.43 4.04
CA TRP A 33 18.82 15.64 3.67
C TRP A 33 19.30 14.61 2.63
N ALA A 34 19.05 13.32 2.88
CA ALA A 34 19.42 12.25 1.96
C ALA A 34 18.68 12.34 0.60
N ARG A 35 17.45 12.89 0.58
CA ARG A 35 16.68 13.11 -0.66
C ARG A 35 17.11 14.35 -1.43
N MET A 36 17.50 15.41 -0.73
CA MET A 36 17.96 16.64 -1.37
C MET A 36 19.22 16.38 -2.20
N GLY A 37 20.14 15.51 -1.76
CA GLY A 37 21.37 15.22 -2.52
C GLY A 37 22.11 16.53 -2.88
N ASP A 38 22.43 16.72 -4.16
CA ASP A 38 23.04 17.96 -4.68
C ASP A 38 22.02 19.05 -5.06
N SER A 39 20.72 18.84 -4.84
CA SER A 39 19.70 19.84 -5.17
C SER A 39 19.81 21.06 -4.23
N LEU A 40 20.44 22.11 -4.74
CA LEU A 40 20.66 23.38 -4.04
C LEU A 40 19.41 24.27 -3.98
N HIS A 41 18.19 23.72 -3.98
CA HIS A 41 16.98 24.54 -3.90
C HIS A 41 16.93 25.23 -2.54
N PRO A 42 17.08 26.57 -2.45
CA PRO A 42 17.24 27.25 -1.17
C PRO A 42 16.06 27.04 -0.23
N PHE A 43 14.86 26.92 -0.79
CA PHE A 43 13.65 26.64 -0.04
C PHE A 43 13.63 25.23 0.58
N MET A 44 14.12 24.22 -0.13
CA MET A 44 14.20 22.85 0.40
C MET A 44 15.21 22.76 1.54
N ILE A 45 16.36 23.41 1.35
CA ILE A 45 17.38 23.54 2.39
C ILE A 45 16.80 24.25 3.62
N ALA A 46 16.10 25.38 3.43
CA ALA A 46 15.46 26.11 4.52
C ALA A 46 14.43 25.26 5.27
N LEU A 47 13.63 24.45 4.57
CA LEU A 47 12.70 23.51 5.19
C LEU A 47 13.44 22.44 5.99
N GLY A 48 14.52 21.86 5.47
CA GLY A 48 15.36 20.91 6.21
C GLY A 48 15.94 21.52 7.50
N PHE A 49 16.47 22.75 7.43
CA PHE A 49 16.92 23.49 8.62
C PHE A 49 15.78 23.74 9.61
N ALA A 50 14.60 24.10 9.13
CA ALA A 50 13.41 24.28 9.97
C ALA A 50 12.99 22.97 10.65
N THR A 51 13.05 21.83 9.95
CA THR A 51 12.80 20.49 10.53
C THR A 51 13.78 20.18 11.65
N TYR A 52 15.09 20.40 11.44
CA TYR A 52 16.11 20.25 12.50
C TYR A 52 15.85 21.20 13.68
N PHE A 53 15.56 22.47 13.41
CA PHE A 53 15.27 23.46 14.44
C PHE A 53 14.09 23.05 15.32
N PHE A 54 12.97 22.64 14.71
CA PHE A 54 11.82 22.15 15.46
C PHE A 54 12.14 20.89 16.26
N ALA A 55 12.91 19.96 15.68
CA ALA A 55 13.35 18.76 16.38
C ALA A 55 14.11 19.10 17.66
N PHE A 56 15.13 19.96 17.57
CA PHE A 56 15.93 20.38 18.72
C PHE A 56 15.10 21.18 19.72
N ALA A 57 14.21 22.07 19.26
CA ALA A 57 13.34 22.85 20.15
C ALA A 57 12.44 21.94 20.99
N LEU A 58 11.85 20.90 20.40
CA LEU A 58 11.03 19.93 21.14
C LEU A 58 11.87 19.11 22.13
N ILE A 59 13.07 18.67 21.74
CA ILE A 59 13.97 17.93 22.64
C ILE A 59 14.41 18.80 23.82
N VAL A 60 14.76 20.07 23.57
CA VAL A 60 15.10 21.04 24.63
C VAL A 60 13.90 21.26 25.55
N LEU A 61 12.68 21.45 25.01
CA LEU A 61 11.47 21.55 25.82
C LEU A 61 11.27 20.30 26.68
N ALA A 62 11.51 19.10 26.14
CA ALA A 62 11.38 17.83 26.86
C ALA A 62 12.30 17.72 28.08
N VAL A 63 13.50 18.31 28.04
CA VAL A 63 14.50 18.26 29.13
C VAL A 63 14.57 19.55 29.98
N SER A 64 13.86 20.60 29.58
CA SER A 64 13.88 21.91 30.28
C SER A 64 13.11 21.92 31.60
N GLY A 65 13.40 22.87 32.49
CA GLY A 65 12.62 23.10 33.73
C GLY A 65 11.22 23.70 33.52
N TYR A 66 10.78 23.96 32.29
CA TYR A 66 9.53 24.66 32.02
C TYR A 66 8.27 23.81 32.22
N ALA A 67 7.14 24.47 32.48
CA ALA A 67 5.81 23.87 32.45
C ALA A 67 5.40 23.57 31.00
N VAL A 68 5.65 22.33 30.57
CA VAL A 68 5.49 21.88 29.17
C VAL A 68 4.05 21.56 28.76
N GLU A 69 3.15 21.30 29.70
CA GLU A 69 1.79 20.79 29.41
C GLU A 69 0.94 21.75 28.55
N ARG A 70 1.15 23.06 28.70
CA ARG A 70 0.49 24.09 27.88
C ARG A 70 0.92 24.08 26.41
N PHE A 71 2.07 23.47 26.13
CA PHE A 71 2.67 23.41 24.80
C PHE A 71 2.46 22.08 24.08
N GLN A 72 1.66 21.16 24.64
CA GLN A 72 1.40 19.85 24.01
C GLN A 72 0.82 19.91 22.59
N ILE A 73 0.25 21.04 22.17
CA ILE A 73 -0.23 21.26 20.79
C ILE A 73 0.92 21.29 19.79
N LEU A 74 2.13 21.67 20.23
CA LEU A 74 3.32 21.67 19.39
C LEU A 74 3.67 20.27 18.85
N ILE A 75 3.26 19.20 19.54
CA ILE A 75 3.41 17.82 19.05
C ILE A 75 2.60 17.62 17.77
N LEU A 76 1.30 17.97 17.78
CA LEU A 76 0.45 17.87 16.60
C LEU A 76 0.98 18.75 15.46
N LEU A 77 1.34 20.01 15.77
CA LEU A 77 1.84 20.95 14.77
C LEU A 77 3.16 20.48 14.15
N ALA A 78 4.08 19.95 14.94
CA ALA A 78 5.36 19.44 14.45
C ALA A 78 5.20 18.19 13.57
N LEU A 79 4.26 17.30 13.91
CA LEU A 79 3.96 16.11 13.11
C LEU A 79 3.26 16.47 11.79
N ILE A 80 2.32 17.42 11.81
CA ILE A 80 1.73 17.97 10.57
C ILE A 80 2.79 18.66 9.73
N PHE A 81 3.67 19.46 10.36
CA PHE A 81 4.79 20.10 9.67
C PHE A 81 5.67 19.05 8.98
N ALA A 82 6.12 18.02 9.70
CA ALA A 82 6.93 16.94 9.13
C ALA A 82 6.23 16.22 7.97
N LEU A 83 4.92 16.00 8.05
CA LEU A 83 4.13 15.41 6.97
C LEU A 83 4.08 16.33 5.74
N VAL A 84 3.83 17.63 5.94
CA VAL A 84 3.73 18.63 4.86
C VAL A 84 5.08 18.86 4.18
N VAL A 85 6.18 18.90 4.95
CA VAL A 85 7.53 19.03 4.36
C VAL A 85 7.85 17.81 3.53
N GLN A 86 7.65 16.60 4.05
CA GLN A 86 7.87 15.38 3.28
C GLN A 86 7.02 15.30 2.01
N PHE A 87 5.76 15.76 2.09
CA PHE A 87 4.88 15.89 0.93
C PHE A 87 5.45 16.87 -0.10
N TYR A 88 5.80 18.08 0.33
CA TYR A 88 6.36 19.10 -0.55
C TYR A 88 7.64 18.61 -1.24
N MET A 89 8.56 18.01 -0.49
CA MET A 89 9.81 17.46 -1.04
C MET A 89 9.54 16.45 -2.14
N GLN A 90 8.54 15.59 -1.98
CA GLN A 90 8.21 14.60 -2.99
C GLN A 90 7.52 15.22 -4.22
N VAL A 91 6.58 16.13 -4.02
CA VAL A 91 5.86 16.79 -5.12
C VAL A 91 6.80 17.66 -5.95
N ALA A 92 7.71 18.38 -5.30
CA ALA A 92 8.67 19.25 -5.96
C ALA A 92 9.76 18.45 -6.71
N ASP A 93 10.20 17.32 -6.17
CA ASP A 93 11.18 16.43 -6.82
C ASP A 93 10.57 15.57 -7.95
N ARG A 94 9.26 15.30 -7.87
CA ARG A 94 8.49 14.44 -8.78
C ARG A 94 7.07 14.99 -9.02
N PRO A 95 6.95 16.09 -9.80
CA PRO A 95 5.65 16.65 -10.12
C PRO A 95 4.84 15.65 -10.96
N ARG A 96 3.58 15.43 -10.59
CA ARG A 96 2.59 14.60 -11.32
C ARG A 96 2.98 13.13 -11.55
N ILE A 97 3.84 12.57 -10.71
CA ILE A 97 4.11 11.12 -10.69
C ILE A 97 3.28 10.50 -9.56
N TYR A 98 2.37 9.60 -9.91
CA TYR A 98 1.61 8.83 -8.93
C TYR A 98 2.31 7.53 -8.58
N GLY A 99 2.28 7.21 -7.29
CA GLY A 99 3.03 6.10 -6.71
C GLY A 99 2.35 4.75 -6.84
N THR A 100 1.06 4.70 -7.19
CA THR A 100 0.27 3.47 -7.36
C THR A 100 -0.82 3.69 -8.40
N ASP A 101 -1.28 2.59 -8.99
CA ASP A 101 -2.48 2.54 -9.84
C ASP A 101 -3.74 3.08 -9.14
N ASN A 102 -3.87 2.91 -7.82
CA ASN A 102 -5.03 3.38 -7.04
C ASN A 102 -5.38 4.86 -7.29
N LEU A 103 -4.43 5.79 -7.09
CA LEU A 103 -4.71 7.22 -7.29
C LEU A 103 -4.81 7.59 -8.78
N ALA A 104 -4.06 6.92 -9.65
CA ALA A 104 -4.14 7.12 -11.10
C ALA A 104 -5.54 6.78 -11.63
N PHE A 105 -6.05 5.60 -11.29
CA PHE A 105 -7.40 5.16 -11.67
C PHE A 105 -8.46 6.11 -11.13
N THR A 106 -8.26 6.59 -9.91
CA THR A 106 -9.22 7.48 -9.25
C THR A 106 -9.26 8.88 -9.86
N HIS A 107 -8.09 9.46 -10.15
CA HIS A 107 -8.01 10.74 -10.82
C HIS A 107 -8.61 10.65 -12.22
N TYR A 108 -8.23 9.62 -12.98
CA TYR A 108 -8.75 9.39 -14.32
C TYR A 108 -10.26 9.13 -14.34
N ALA A 109 -10.78 8.36 -13.39
CA ALA A 109 -12.22 8.15 -13.22
C ALA A 109 -12.97 9.46 -12.92
N ALA A 110 -12.37 10.37 -12.16
CA ALA A 110 -12.95 11.69 -11.91
C ALA A 110 -12.93 12.56 -13.19
N ASP A 111 -11.86 12.53 -13.98
CA ASP A 111 -11.79 13.20 -15.29
C ASP A 111 -12.86 12.67 -16.25
N LEU A 112 -12.99 11.35 -16.37
CA LEU A 112 -14.02 10.70 -17.18
C LEU A 112 -15.42 11.13 -16.76
N PHE A 113 -15.68 11.15 -15.45
CA PHE A 113 -16.97 11.59 -14.92
C PHE A 113 -17.27 13.06 -15.26
N ILE A 114 -16.29 13.96 -15.13
CA ILE A 114 -16.43 15.38 -15.51
C ILE A 114 -16.73 15.52 -17.02
N GLN A 115 -16.18 14.62 -17.85
CA GLN A 115 -16.45 14.55 -19.29
C GLN A 115 -17.81 13.88 -19.62
N GLY A 116 -18.61 13.51 -18.62
CA GLY A 116 -19.90 12.85 -18.81
C GLY A 116 -19.81 11.36 -19.15
N GLN A 117 -18.63 10.75 -18.99
CA GLN A 117 -18.41 9.32 -19.21
C GLN A 117 -18.60 8.53 -17.91
N ASN A 118 -19.04 7.27 -18.03
CA ASN A 118 -19.17 6.38 -16.89
C ASN A 118 -17.82 5.65 -16.64
N PRO A 119 -17.14 5.90 -15.50
CA PRO A 119 -15.82 5.31 -15.26
C PRO A 119 -15.83 3.78 -15.17
N TYR A 120 -16.97 3.17 -14.82
CA TYR A 120 -17.07 1.70 -14.73
C TYR A 120 -17.10 1.01 -16.10
N GLN A 121 -17.36 1.75 -17.18
CA GLN A 121 -17.37 1.24 -18.55
C GLN A 121 -16.07 1.53 -19.31
N ALA A 122 -15.17 2.31 -18.72
CA ALA A 122 -13.93 2.74 -19.34
C ALA A 122 -12.75 1.85 -18.94
N ASP A 123 -11.75 1.77 -19.82
CA ASP A 123 -10.45 1.17 -19.51
C ASP A 123 -9.60 2.16 -18.70
N MET A 124 -9.11 1.75 -17.53
CA MET A 124 -8.24 2.59 -16.70
C MET A 124 -6.77 2.53 -17.13
N GLY A 125 -6.41 1.62 -18.05
CA GLY A 125 -5.04 1.45 -18.56
C GLY A 125 -4.31 2.74 -18.93
N PRO A 126 -4.93 3.68 -19.70
CA PRO A 126 -4.30 4.94 -20.11
C PRO A 126 -3.80 5.80 -18.94
N SER A 127 -4.45 5.71 -17.77
CA SER A 127 -4.08 6.49 -16.59
C SER A 127 -2.69 6.13 -16.05
N LEU A 128 -2.23 4.88 -16.27
CA LEU A 128 -0.92 4.42 -15.79
C LEU A 128 0.22 5.14 -16.50
N GLU A 129 0.03 5.43 -17.79
CA GLU A 129 0.96 6.23 -18.60
C GLU A 129 0.79 7.72 -18.29
N GLN A 130 -0.46 8.22 -18.27
CA GLN A 130 -0.77 9.63 -17.98
C GLN A 130 -0.13 10.12 -16.68
N PHE A 131 -0.10 9.28 -15.63
CA PHE A 131 0.44 9.63 -14.33
C PHE A 131 1.81 8.98 -14.02
N ASN A 132 2.49 8.46 -15.04
CA ASN A 132 3.83 7.86 -14.94
C ASN A 132 3.94 6.81 -13.82
N VAL A 133 2.93 5.96 -13.66
CA VAL A 133 2.92 4.92 -12.62
C VAL A 133 3.95 3.86 -12.98
N SER A 134 4.98 3.72 -12.15
CA SER A 134 6.03 2.71 -12.37
C SER A 134 5.42 1.30 -12.36
N PRO A 135 5.88 0.39 -13.26
CA PRO A 135 5.46 -1.01 -13.28
C PRO A 135 5.52 -1.73 -11.93
N LEU A 136 6.44 -1.35 -11.04
CA LEU A 136 6.54 -1.90 -9.68
C LEU A 136 5.29 -1.68 -8.83
N TRP A 137 4.52 -0.63 -9.13
CA TRP A 137 3.36 -0.19 -8.36
C TRP A 137 2.05 -0.30 -9.13
N ARG A 138 2.05 -1.06 -10.22
CA ARG A 138 0.86 -1.50 -10.95
C ARG A 138 0.42 -2.85 -10.39
N THR A 139 -0.89 -3.10 -10.34
CA THR A 139 -1.46 -4.37 -9.89
C THR A 139 -1.39 -5.39 -11.02
N PRO A 140 -0.58 -6.45 -10.91
CA PRO A 140 -0.45 -7.43 -11.99
C PRO A 140 -1.56 -8.49 -11.93
N THR A 141 -1.84 -9.08 -13.09
CA THR A 141 -2.74 -10.22 -13.31
C THR A 141 -1.93 -11.46 -13.70
N LEU A 142 -2.42 -12.67 -13.42
CA LEU A 142 -1.71 -13.95 -13.59
C LEU A 142 -1.34 -14.29 -15.04
N ASP A 143 -1.91 -13.56 -16.01
CA ASP A 143 -1.61 -13.65 -17.44
C ASP A 143 -0.35 -12.85 -17.87
N GLY A 144 0.19 -12.02 -16.97
CA GLY A 144 1.32 -11.14 -17.21
C GLY A 144 0.95 -9.71 -17.60
N SER A 145 -0.35 -9.38 -17.66
CA SER A 145 -0.84 -8.01 -17.85
C SER A 145 -1.05 -7.30 -16.50
N TYR A 146 -1.78 -6.18 -16.53
CA TYR A 146 -2.11 -5.39 -15.34
C TYR A 146 -3.62 -5.22 -15.25
N GLU A 147 -4.11 -5.04 -14.03
CA GLU A 147 -5.49 -4.64 -13.76
C GLU A 147 -5.79 -3.32 -14.47
N THR A 148 -6.95 -3.22 -15.10
CA THR A 148 -7.38 -1.97 -15.75
C THR A 148 -8.86 -1.63 -15.50
N GLN A 149 -9.57 -2.39 -14.67
CA GLN A 149 -10.91 -2.02 -14.23
C GLN A 149 -10.84 -1.10 -13.01
N PHE A 150 -11.81 -0.20 -12.88
CA PHE A 150 -11.94 0.65 -11.70
C PHE A 150 -12.46 -0.16 -10.49
N PRO A 151 -11.66 -0.35 -9.41
CA PRO A 151 -11.93 -1.39 -8.43
C PRO A 151 -12.67 -0.90 -7.18
N TYR A 152 -13.29 0.29 -7.20
CA TYR A 152 -13.84 0.93 -6.00
C TYR A 152 -15.28 1.45 -6.19
N PRO A 153 -16.05 1.64 -5.10
CA PRO A 153 -17.36 2.29 -5.21
C PRO A 153 -17.22 3.80 -5.48
N ALA A 154 -18.31 4.43 -5.91
CA ALA A 154 -18.24 5.69 -6.64
C ALA A 154 -17.73 6.89 -5.84
N LEU A 155 -17.87 6.88 -4.50
CA LEU A 155 -17.32 7.98 -3.69
C LEU A 155 -15.80 8.09 -3.88
N HIS A 156 -15.14 6.97 -4.22
CA HIS A 156 -13.69 6.92 -4.39
C HIS A 156 -13.19 7.93 -5.42
N PHE A 157 -13.88 8.14 -6.56
CA PHE A 157 -13.51 9.20 -7.52
C PHE A 157 -14.34 10.48 -7.35
N LEU A 158 -15.60 10.39 -6.92
CA LEU A 158 -16.45 11.58 -6.76
C LEU A 158 -15.90 12.58 -5.73
N ILE A 159 -15.18 12.12 -4.71
CA ILE A 159 -14.59 13.00 -3.70
C ILE A 159 -13.50 13.92 -4.27
N TYR A 160 -12.91 13.54 -5.41
CA TYR A 160 -11.84 14.28 -6.08
C TYR A 160 -12.37 15.27 -7.12
N VAL A 161 -13.60 15.10 -7.61
CA VAL A 161 -14.23 15.98 -8.60
C VAL A 161 -14.22 17.46 -8.16
N PRO A 162 -14.55 17.84 -6.91
CA PRO A 162 -14.49 19.25 -6.49
C PRO A 162 -13.08 19.85 -6.55
N PHE A 163 -12.03 19.04 -6.38
CA PHE A 163 -10.65 19.50 -6.47
C PHE A 163 -10.28 19.83 -7.91
N LEU A 164 -10.65 18.95 -8.86
CA LEU A 164 -10.43 19.15 -10.28
C LEU A 164 -11.18 20.38 -10.81
N LEU A 165 -12.46 20.53 -10.41
CA LEU A 165 -13.25 21.72 -10.78
C LEU A 165 -12.68 23.02 -10.18
N ALA A 166 -11.96 22.94 -9.06
CA ALA A 166 -11.25 24.06 -8.47
C ALA A 166 -9.86 24.31 -9.10
N GLY A 167 -9.48 23.56 -10.13
CA GLY A 167 -8.18 23.68 -10.80
C GLY A 167 -7.01 23.06 -10.02
N ILE A 168 -7.30 22.17 -9.06
CA ILE A 168 -6.28 21.41 -8.35
C ILE A 168 -6.03 20.12 -9.12
N ASP A 169 -4.94 20.04 -9.88
CA ASP A 169 -4.66 18.88 -10.75
C ASP A 169 -3.87 17.74 -10.06
N ASP A 170 -3.47 17.92 -8.79
CA ASP A 170 -2.69 16.93 -8.04
C ASP A 170 -3.51 16.35 -6.87
N MET A 171 -4.05 15.15 -7.08
CA MET A 171 -4.96 14.50 -6.13
C MET A 171 -4.25 14.02 -4.86
N ARG A 172 -2.91 14.05 -4.82
CA ARG A 172 -2.15 13.80 -3.58
C ARG A 172 -2.49 14.85 -2.52
N ILE A 173 -2.89 16.05 -2.92
CA ILE A 173 -3.33 17.13 -2.02
C ILE A 173 -4.59 16.71 -1.24
N ALA A 174 -5.57 16.12 -1.91
CA ALA A 174 -6.77 15.62 -1.24
C ALA A 174 -6.43 14.52 -0.24
N VAL A 175 -5.55 13.57 -0.60
CA VAL A 175 -5.08 12.52 0.33
C VAL A 175 -4.37 13.13 1.54
N LEU A 176 -3.51 14.14 1.33
CA LEU A 176 -2.84 14.87 2.41
C LEU A 176 -3.83 15.55 3.36
N ILE A 177 -4.86 16.21 2.82
CA ILE A 177 -5.91 16.86 3.63
C ILE A 177 -6.59 15.83 4.54
N PHE A 178 -7.02 14.70 3.99
CA PHE A 178 -7.66 13.65 4.81
C PHE A 178 -6.70 13.02 5.82
N HIS A 179 -5.41 12.88 5.51
CA HIS A 179 -4.42 12.45 6.49
C HIS A 179 -4.32 13.45 7.65
N VAL A 180 -4.19 14.75 7.37
CA VAL A 180 -4.19 15.81 8.40
C VAL A 180 -5.49 15.78 9.21
N LEU A 181 -6.64 15.62 8.57
CA LEU A 181 -7.93 15.50 9.24
C LEU A 181 -7.97 14.32 10.19
N VAL A 182 -7.41 13.16 9.84
CA VAL A 182 -7.29 12.00 10.75
C VAL A 182 -6.43 12.35 11.96
N LEU A 183 -5.23 12.93 11.76
CA LEU A 183 -4.34 13.30 12.86
C LEU A 183 -5.00 14.30 13.82
N VAL A 184 -5.63 15.34 13.28
CA VAL A 184 -6.36 16.35 14.06
C VAL A 184 -7.52 15.72 14.81
N THR A 185 -8.33 14.89 14.15
CA THR A 185 -9.51 14.25 14.75
C THR A 185 -9.11 13.33 15.90
N VAL A 186 -8.09 12.48 15.68
CA VAL A 186 -7.54 11.59 16.71
C VAL A 186 -6.98 12.38 17.90
N TYR A 187 -6.21 13.45 17.65
CA TYR A 187 -5.65 14.30 18.70
C TYR A 187 -6.73 15.01 19.52
N LEU A 188 -7.73 15.60 18.86
CA LEU A 188 -8.81 16.33 19.53
C LEU A 188 -9.72 15.39 20.34
N ALA A 189 -9.99 14.20 19.82
CA ALA A 189 -10.80 13.16 20.48
C ALA A 189 -10.09 12.54 21.70
N ALA A 190 -8.76 12.53 21.72
CA ALA A 190 -7.98 11.98 22.83
C ALA A 190 -8.16 12.81 24.13
N PRO A 191 -8.25 12.15 25.31
CA PRO A 191 -8.21 12.84 26.60
C PRO A 191 -6.97 13.71 26.72
N ARG A 192 -7.08 14.90 27.33
CA ARG A 192 -5.97 15.87 27.44
C ARG A 192 -4.65 15.28 27.96
N GLY A 193 -4.70 14.32 28.90
CA GLY A 193 -3.49 13.68 29.43
C GLY A 193 -2.82 12.67 28.49
N LEU A 194 -3.49 12.23 27.42
CA LEU A 194 -2.97 11.25 26.44
C LEU A 194 -2.63 11.88 25.09
N ARG A 195 -3.08 13.13 24.84
CA ARG A 195 -2.78 13.91 23.64
C ARG A 195 -1.29 13.94 23.24
N PRO A 196 -0.33 13.96 24.18
CA PRO A 196 1.08 13.93 23.80
C PRO A 196 1.57 12.60 23.18
N LEU A 197 0.89 11.48 23.43
CA LEU A 197 1.34 10.15 23.00
C LEU A 197 0.48 9.53 21.90
N VAL A 198 -0.78 9.95 21.76
CA VAL A 198 -1.75 9.37 20.83
C VAL A 198 -1.25 9.29 19.39
N LEU A 199 -0.48 10.29 18.95
CA LEU A 199 -0.03 10.34 17.57
C LEU A 199 1.24 9.50 17.31
N ILE A 200 1.99 9.15 18.35
CA ILE A 200 3.29 8.46 18.20
C ILE A 200 3.16 7.15 17.40
N PRO A 201 2.16 6.26 17.63
CA PRO A 201 2.03 5.03 16.86
C PRO A 201 1.92 5.22 15.34
N PHE A 202 1.42 6.38 14.88
CA PHE A 202 1.34 6.71 13.44
C PHE A 202 2.69 7.02 12.82
N PHE A 203 3.72 7.30 13.62
CA PHE A 203 5.02 7.73 13.13
C PHE A 203 6.15 6.74 13.49
N ILE A 204 5.81 5.61 14.12
CA ILE A 204 6.73 4.47 14.29
C ILE A 204 6.98 3.78 12.94
N ASP A 205 5.93 3.65 12.13
CA ASP A 205 6.04 3.06 10.81
C ASP A 205 6.34 4.17 9.76
N PRO A 206 7.52 4.18 9.12
CA PRO A 206 7.83 5.16 8.09
C PRO A 206 6.89 5.07 6.88
N ASN A 207 6.22 3.93 6.68
CA ASN A 207 5.25 3.74 5.59
C ASN A 207 4.00 4.62 5.77
N VAL A 208 3.73 5.19 6.94
CA VAL A 208 2.51 5.99 7.14
C VAL A 208 2.53 7.27 6.34
N VAL A 209 3.67 7.95 6.39
CA VAL A 209 3.94 9.06 5.48
C VAL A 209 4.17 8.51 4.07
N GLY A 210 4.94 7.43 3.94
CA GLY A 210 5.19 6.73 2.69
C GLY A 210 3.94 6.32 1.90
N PHE A 211 2.79 6.07 2.53
CA PHE A 211 1.55 5.70 1.88
C PHE A 211 0.78 6.90 1.35
N THR A 212 0.80 8.01 2.09
CA THR A 212 0.23 9.29 1.59
C THR A 212 1.03 9.75 0.38
N LEU A 213 2.36 9.70 0.50
CA LEU A 213 3.32 9.99 -0.56
C LEU A 213 3.26 8.97 -1.70
N GLY A 214 3.00 7.71 -1.36
CA GLY A 214 2.84 6.58 -2.28
C GLY A 214 1.46 6.52 -2.91
N THR A 215 0.62 7.53 -2.72
CA THR A 215 -0.69 7.69 -3.37
C THR A 215 -1.75 6.66 -2.96
N VAL A 216 -1.66 6.16 -1.73
CA VAL A 216 -2.68 5.30 -1.11
C VAL A 216 -3.75 6.17 -0.46
N SER A 217 -5.00 6.02 -0.91
CA SER A 217 -6.17 6.86 -0.56
C SER A 217 -6.86 6.53 0.77
N ASP A 218 -6.37 5.55 1.53
CA ASP A 218 -7.12 4.95 2.65
C ASP A 218 -7.43 5.90 3.81
N PHE A 219 -6.68 7.00 4.00
CA PHE A 219 -7.00 8.00 5.03
C PHE A 219 -8.40 8.61 4.88
N ILE A 220 -8.96 8.60 3.67
CA ILE A 220 -10.29 9.16 3.38
C ILE A 220 -11.38 8.30 4.03
N TRP A 221 -11.41 6.99 3.76
CA TRP A 221 -12.41 6.11 4.37
C TRP A 221 -12.21 6.01 5.88
N VAL A 222 -10.94 6.05 6.33
CA VAL A 222 -10.61 6.03 7.77
C VAL A 222 -11.17 7.24 8.48
N TRP A 223 -11.08 8.43 7.88
CA TRP A 223 -11.66 9.63 8.48
C TRP A 223 -13.18 9.52 8.62
N PHE A 224 -13.87 9.04 7.58
CA PHE A 224 -15.31 8.80 7.65
C PHE A 224 -15.67 7.75 8.72
N ALA A 225 -14.94 6.64 8.79
CA ALA A 225 -15.15 5.61 9.81
C ALA A 225 -14.84 6.14 11.24
N LEU A 226 -13.84 7.00 11.39
CA LEU A 226 -13.47 7.62 12.66
C LEU A 226 -14.53 8.60 13.12
N ALA A 227 -15.05 9.43 12.22
CA ALA A 227 -16.18 10.31 12.47
C ALA A 227 -17.41 9.49 12.90
N ALA A 228 -17.69 8.38 12.21
CA ALA A 228 -18.76 7.45 12.59
C ALA A 228 -18.57 6.91 14.02
N ALA A 229 -17.36 6.49 14.38
CA ALA A 229 -17.03 5.99 15.71
C ALA A 229 -17.23 7.04 16.83
N ILE A 230 -16.77 8.27 16.59
CA ILE A 230 -16.85 9.37 17.57
C ILE A 230 -18.28 9.86 17.76
N LEU A 231 -19.07 9.91 16.69
CA LEU A 231 -20.45 10.38 16.70
C LEU A 231 -21.43 9.34 17.26
N LEU A 232 -21.09 8.04 17.17
CA LEU A 232 -21.97 6.93 17.54
C LEU A 232 -22.66 7.08 18.91
N PRO A 233 -21.97 7.51 19.99
CA PRO A 233 -22.62 7.62 21.30
C PRO A 233 -23.63 8.76 21.43
N ARG A 234 -23.55 9.80 20.59
CA ARG A 234 -24.34 11.05 20.74
C ARG A 234 -25.28 11.33 19.56
N HIS A 235 -24.87 10.99 18.35
CA HIS A 235 -25.56 11.29 17.10
C HIS A 235 -25.58 10.06 16.20
N ARG A 236 -26.41 9.07 16.56
CA ARG A 236 -26.49 7.77 15.86
C ARG A 236 -26.79 7.91 14.35
N LEU A 237 -27.68 8.84 13.99
CA LEU A 237 -28.01 9.13 12.59
C LEU A 237 -26.77 9.59 11.81
N MET A 238 -26.06 10.60 12.32
CA MET A 238 -24.84 11.09 11.68
C MET A 238 -23.75 10.01 11.65
N SER A 239 -23.62 9.21 12.72
CA SER A 239 -22.72 8.06 12.71
C SER A 239 -23.03 7.08 11.59
N ALA A 240 -24.30 6.75 11.34
CA ALA A 240 -24.71 5.89 10.23
C ALA A 240 -24.39 6.52 8.87
N VAL A 241 -24.62 7.83 8.71
CA VAL A 241 -24.27 8.55 7.48
C VAL A 241 -22.77 8.49 7.19
N PHE A 242 -21.94 8.81 8.19
CA PHE A 242 -20.49 8.73 8.07
C PHE A 242 -19.99 7.31 7.81
N PHE A 243 -20.63 6.30 8.42
CA PHE A 243 -20.31 4.90 8.11
C PHE A 243 -20.68 4.54 6.67
N GLY A 244 -21.84 5.00 6.18
CA GLY A 244 -22.27 4.92 4.78
C GLY A 244 -21.25 5.53 3.80
N LEU A 245 -20.69 6.70 4.13
CA LEU A 245 -19.61 7.33 3.35
C LEU A 245 -18.34 6.47 3.35
N ALA A 246 -17.95 5.91 4.50
CA ALA A 246 -16.78 5.04 4.56
C ALA A 246 -16.92 3.81 3.64
N ILE A 247 -18.07 3.13 3.66
CA ILE A 247 -18.33 1.97 2.80
C ILE A 247 -18.54 2.35 1.33
N ALA A 248 -18.98 3.57 1.03
CA ALA A 248 -19.04 4.10 -0.34
C ALA A 248 -17.67 4.49 -0.89
N MET A 249 -16.69 4.72 -0.01
CA MET A 249 -15.31 4.99 -0.40
C MET A 249 -14.56 3.71 -0.76
N LYS A 250 -14.60 2.67 0.10
CA LYS A 250 -13.77 1.47 -0.09
C LYS A 250 -14.39 0.25 0.62
N GLN A 251 -13.94 -0.95 0.24
CA GLN A 251 -14.42 -2.23 0.76
C GLN A 251 -13.97 -2.58 2.20
N PRO A 252 -12.75 -2.26 2.68
CA PRO A 252 -12.33 -2.59 4.06
C PRO A 252 -13.31 -2.21 5.19
N PRO A 253 -13.97 -1.03 5.18
CA PRO A 253 -14.98 -0.72 6.21
C PRO A 253 -16.26 -1.58 6.13
N TRP A 254 -16.52 -2.31 5.05
CA TRP A 254 -17.69 -3.20 4.95
C TRP A 254 -17.67 -4.28 6.05
N PHE A 255 -16.47 -4.73 6.44
CA PHE A 255 -16.28 -5.72 7.49
C PHE A 255 -16.71 -5.22 8.88
N LEU A 256 -16.88 -3.90 9.10
CA LEU A 256 -17.36 -3.34 10.37
C LEU A 256 -18.88 -3.48 10.54
N ALA A 257 -19.65 -3.59 9.44
CA ALA A 257 -21.11 -3.56 9.45
C ALA A 257 -21.76 -4.55 10.43
N PRO A 258 -21.43 -5.87 10.43
CA PRO A 258 -22.06 -6.80 11.37
C PRO A 258 -21.75 -6.47 12.82
N PHE A 259 -20.53 -5.98 13.11
CA PHE A 259 -20.12 -5.65 14.48
C PHE A 259 -20.79 -4.38 14.99
N LEU A 260 -20.94 -3.35 14.14
CA LEU A 260 -21.71 -2.15 14.48
C LEU A 260 -23.20 -2.48 14.70
N GLY A 261 -23.78 -3.34 13.86
CA GLY A 261 -25.15 -3.85 14.07
C GLY A 261 -25.31 -4.55 15.42
N ILE A 262 -24.38 -5.45 15.77
CA ILE A 262 -24.37 -6.12 17.08
C ILE A 262 -24.19 -5.12 18.22
N MET A 263 -23.30 -4.15 18.08
CA MET A 263 -23.05 -3.12 19.09
C MET A 263 -24.34 -2.34 19.39
N ILE A 264 -25.03 -1.85 18.35
CA ILE A 264 -26.26 -1.09 18.48
C ILE A 264 -27.38 -1.94 19.08
N PHE A 265 -27.50 -3.19 18.62
CA PHE A 265 -28.44 -4.15 19.17
C PHE A 265 -28.20 -4.33 20.68
N ARG A 266 -26.96 -4.62 21.08
CA ARG A 266 -26.59 -4.92 22.48
C ARG A 266 -26.73 -3.72 23.40
N GLU A 267 -26.36 -2.53 22.95
CA GLU A 267 -26.53 -1.30 23.75
C GLU A 267 -28.00 -0.92 23.90
N THR A 268 -28.80 -1.08 22.84
CA THR A 268 -30.25 -0.78 22.91
C THR A 268 -31.00 -1.82 23.74
N GLN A 269 -30.57 -3.09 23.69
CA GLN A 269 -31.17 -4.20 24.46
C GLN A 269 -31.16 -3.96 25.97
N ARG A 270 -30.19 -3.18 26.49
CA ARG A 270 -30.08 -2.89 27.93
C ARG A 270 -31.26 -2.10 28.49
N SER A 271 -31.95 -1.32 27.65
CA SER A 271 -33.04 -0.44 28.05
C SER A 271 -34.36 -0.75 27.33
N ALA A 272 -34.37 -1.74 26.43
CA ALA A 272 -35.52 -2.08 25.60
C ALA A 272 -36.58 -2.90 26.35
N ARG A 273 -37.86 -2.68 26.01
CA ARG A 273 -38.98 -3.46 26.56
C ARG A 273 -39.25 -4.74 25.77
N SER A 274 -38.94 -4.74 24.47
CA SER A 274 -39.04 -5.90 23.59
C SER A 274 -37.74 -6.16 22.81
N TRP A 275 -37.65 -7.34 22.18
CA TRP A 275 -36.53 -7.67 21.28
C TRP A 275 -36.61 -6.98 19.92
N ALA A 276 -37.80 -6.52 19.52
CA ALA A 276 -37.99 -5.81 18.26
C ALA A 276 -37.28 -4.45 18.28
N GLU A 277 -37.30 -3.73 19.40
CA GLU A 277 -36.64 -2.41 19.54
C GLU A 277 -35.14 -2.42 19.21
N PRO A 278 -34.29 -3.28 19.84
CA PRO A 278 -32.86 -3.32 19.50
C PRO A 278 -32.60 -3.85 18.09
N ALA A 279 -33.45 -4.75 17.58
CA ALA A 279 -33.36 -5.23 16.20
C ALA A 279 -33.64 -4.10 15.20
N TRP A 280 -34.71 -3.34 15.40
CA TRP A 280 -35.04 -2.16 14.59
C TRP A 280 -33.99 -1.07 14.68
N ALA A 281 -33.41 -0.82 15.86
CA ALA A 281 -32.33 0.16 16.00
C ALA A 281 -31.08 -0.24 15.21
N ALA A 282 -30.72 -1.52 15.23
CA ALA A 282 -29.60 -2.05 14.45
C ALA A 282 -29.89 -2.01 12.95
N LEU A 283 -31.08 -2.45 12.53
CA LEU A 283 -31.52 -2.39 11.14
C LEU A 283 -31.55 -0.94 10.63
N ALA A 284 -32.20 -0.02 11.34
CA ALA A 284 -32.27 1.38 10.95
C ALA A 284 -30.87 2.01 10.75
N TYR A 285 -29.92 1.70 11.63
CA TYR A 285 -28.54 2.18 11.45
C TYR A 285 -27.89 1.63 10.18
N LEU A 286 -28.01 0.33 9.93
CA LEU A 286 -27.46 -0.32 8.74
C LEU A 286 -28.18 0.14 7.46
N ASP A 287 -29.49 0.34 7.53
CA ASP A 287 -30.32 0.83 6.44
C ASP A 287 -29.92 2.26 6.08
N ILE A 288 -29.70 3.15 7.05
CA ILE A 288 -29.23 4.51 6.79
C ILE A 288 -27.83 4.48 6.13
N ALA A 289 -26.90 3.67 6.64
CA ALA A 289 -25.58 3.53 6.03
C ALA A 289 -25.68 2.96 4.61
N GLY A 290 -26.55 1.96 4.40
CA GLY A 290 -26.84 1.36 3.10
C GLY A 290 -27.50 2.34 2.14
N LEU A 291 -28.42 3.19 2.60
CA LEU A 291 -29.06 4.24 1.79
C LEU A 291 -28.06 5.31 1.36
N VAL A 292 -27.10 5.68 2.21
CA VAL A 292 -26.01 6.59 1.80
C VAL A 292 -25.11 5.93 0.76
N PHE A 293 -24.73 4.67 0.98
CA PHE A 293 -23.96 3.88 0.01
C PHE A 293 -24.67 3.81 -1.34
N LEU A 294 -25.95 3.41 -1.34
CA LEU A 294 -26.76 3.31 -2.53
C LEU A 294 -26.99 4.68 -3.16
N GLY A 295 -27.26 5.73 -2.38
CA GLY A 295 -27.46 7.08 -2.91
C GLY A 295 -26.27 7.59 -3.72
N ILE A 296 -25.05 7.25 -3.29
CA ILE A 296 -23.81 7.62 -4.01
C ILE A 296 -23.57 6.75 -5.24
N ASN A 297 -23.87 5.44 -5.14
CA ASN A 297 -23.58 4.49 -6.21
C ASN A 297 -24.73 4.30 -7.21
N ALA A 298 -25.95 4.74 -6.90
CA ALA A 298 -27.17 4.41 -7.62
C ALA A 298 -27.10 4.81 -9.09
N TYR A 299 -26.55 5.99 -9.39
CA TYR A 299 -26.39 6.46 -10.76
C TYR A 299 -25.61 5.43 -11.62
N PHE A 300 -24.48 4.94 -11.12
CA PHE A 300 -23.63 3.99 -11.83
C PHE A 300 -24.21 2.57 -11.84
N ILE A 301 -24.86 2.15 -10.75
CA ILE A 301 -25.55 0.86 -10.69
C ILE A 301 -26.71 0.81 -11.69
N LEU A 302 -27.49 1.89 -11.83
CA LEU A 302 -28.63 1.93 -12.75
C LEU A 302 -28.20 1.98 -14.21
N LEU A 303 -27.09 2.65 -14.53
CA LEU A 303 -26.59 2.73 -15.90
C LEU A 303 -25.83 1.47 -16.35
N SER A 304 -25.06 0.86 -15.45
CA SER A 304 -24.14 -0.25 -15.79
C SER A 304 -23.95 -1.19 -14.58
N PRO A 305 -24.97 -1.98 -14.21
CA PRO A 305 -24.95 -2.75 -12.96
C PRO A 305 -23.88 -3.85 -12.96
N LEU A 306 -23.66 -4.51 -14.10
CA LEU A 306 -22.71 -5.62 -14.19
C LEU A 306 -21.27 -5.10 -14.16
N GLU A 307 -21.00 -4.00 -14.84
CA GLU A 307 -19.70 -3.33 -14.93
C GLU A 307 -19.33 -2.72 -13.58
N TRP A 308 -20.28 -2.06 -12.90
CA TRP A 308 -20.09 -1.58 -11.54
C TRP A 308 -19.77 -2.74 -10.59
N LEU A 309 -20.52 -3.84 -10.66
CA LEU A 309 -20.31 -5.00 -9.80
C LEU A 309 -18.97 -5.69 -10.06
N ARG A 310 -18.60 -5.89 -11.33
CA ARG A 310 -17.32 -6.49 -11.73
C ARG A 310 -16.15 -5.62 -11.29
N GLY A 311 -16.21 -4.31 -11.50
CA GLY A 311 -15.19 -3.38 -11.02
C GLY A 311 -15.05 -3.43 -9.49
N VAL A 312 -16.11 -3.15 -8.74
CA VAL A 312 -16.07 -3.11 -7.27
C VAL A 312 -15.62 -4.45 -6.64
N LEU A 313 -15.87 -5.58 -7.31
CA LEU A 313 -15.46 -6.91 -6.87
C LEU A 313 -14.24 -7.47 -7.61
N SER A 314 -13.55 -6.70 -8.46
CA SER A 314 -12.37 -7.15 -9.20
C SER A 314 -11.27 -7.69 -8.27
N PRO A 315 -11.00 -7.14 -7.07
CA PRO A 315 -10.00 -7.71 -6.18
C PRO A 315 -10.32 -9.13 -5.71
N LEU A 316 -11.60 -9.53 -5.78
CA LEU A 316 -12.08 -10.87 -5.44
C LEU A 316 -12.13 -11.77 -6.67
N ILE A 317 -12.63 -11.26 -7.79
CA ILE A 317 -12.95 -12.03 -9.00
C ILE A 317 -11.71 -12.22 -9.87
N ASP A 318 -11.02 -11.13 -10.17
CA ASP A 318 -10.03 -11.09 -11.25
C ASP A 318 -8.78 -11.90 -10.89
N PRO A 319 -8.09 -12.48 -11.90
CA PRO A 319 -6.96 -13.37 -11.69
C PRO A 319 -5.72 -12.56 -11.30
N LEU A 320 -5.80 -11.77 -10.23
CA LEU A 320 -4.69 -10.99 -9.72
C LEU A 320 -3.60 -11.90 -9.15
N ILE A 321 -2.34 -11.46 -9.22
CA ILE A 321 -1.26 -12.11 -8.47
C ILE A 321 -1.51 -12.02 -6.96
N MET A 322 -1.07 -13.05 -6.25
CA MET A 322 -1.05 -13.09 -4.79
C MET A 322 -0.03 -12.11 -4.21
N TYR A 323 -0.50 -11.17 -3.38
CA TYR A 323 0.39 -10.23 -2.71
C TYR A 323 -0.09 -9.81 -1.32
N GLY A 324 0.69 -10.12 -0.28
CA GLY A 324 0.33 -9.73 1.07
C GLY A 324 1.35 -10.16 2.13
N GLN A 325 1.16 -9.64 3.34
CA GLN A 325 2.00 -9.89 4.53
C GLN A 325 1.31 -10.77 5.58
N GLY A 326 0.20 -11.42 5.21
CA GLY A 326 -0.60 -12.28 6.07
C GLY A 326 -0.42 -13.75 5.73
N LEU A 327 -1.49 -14.54 5.85
CA LEU A 327 -1.46 -15.97 5.54
C LEU A 327 -1.02 -16.25 4.09
N SER A 328 -1.35 -15.33 3.18
CA SER A 328 -0.94 -15.40 1.77
C SER A 328 0.58 -15.46 1.60
N THR A 329 1.36 -14.95 2.55
CA THR A 329 2.84 -14.99 2.49
C THR A 329 3.37 -16.41 2.33
N LEU A 330 2.74 -17.40 2.99
CA LEU A 330 3.19 -18.81 2.91
C LEU A 330 3.05 -19.38 1.50
N ALA A 331 1.96 -19.04 0.81
CA ALA A 331 1.76 -19.44 -0.58
C ALA A 331 2.54 -18.57 -1.56
N GLN A 332 2.72 -17.28 -1.22
CA GLN A 332 3.55 -16.36 -1.99
C GLN A 332 5.03 -16.76 -2.01
N THR A 333 5.55 -17.35 -0.94
CA THR A 333 6.95 -17.83 -0.86
C THR A 333 7.12 -19.25 -1.41
N GLY A 334 6.04 -19.91 -1.84
CA GLY A 334 6.08 -21.30 -2.30
C GLY A 334 6.28 -22.33 -1.19
N LEU A 335 6.12 -21.95 0.09
CA LEU A 335 6.22 -22.90 1.21
C LEU A 335 5.06 -23.89 1.23
N VAL A 336 3.86 -23.44 0.87
CA VAL A 336 2.64 -24.24 0.79
C VAL A 336 1.83 -23.79 -0.42
N GLU A 337 1.30 -24.72 -1.22
CA GLU A 337 0.36 -24.36 -2.28
C GLU A 337 -1.04 -24.16 -1.70
N ILE A 338 -1.59 -22.96 -1.81
CA ILE A 338 -2.93 -22.64 -1.30
C ILE A 338 -3.77 -22.04 -2.44
N PRO A 339 -4.88 -22.68 -2.83
CA PRO A 339 -5.70 -22.20 -3.95
C PRO A 339 -6.44 -20.90 -3.57
N LYS A 340 -6.65 -19.99 -4.53
CA LYS A 340 -7.32 -18.69 -4.30
C LYS A 340 -8.65 -18.79 -3.52
N PRO A 341 -9.56 -19.75 -3.83
CA PRO A 341 -10.82 -19.90 -3.08
C PRO A 341 -10.63 -20.17 -1.58
N PHE A 342 -9.51 -20.78 -1.15
CA PHE A 342 -9.23 -21.01 0.26
C PHE A 342 -9.18 -19.71 1.05
N PHE A 343 -8.57 -18.67 0.51
CA PHE A 343 -8.47 -17.37 1.18
C PHE A 343 -9.82 -16.69 1.36
N LEU A 344 -10.72 -16.82 0.37
CA LEU A 344 -12.10 -16.36 0.51
C LEU A 344 -12.81 -17.11 1.64
N MET A 345 -12.69 -18.44 1.69
CA MET A 345 -13.27 -19.25 2.75
C MET A 345 -12.67 -18.92 4.12
N ALA A 346 -11.37 -18.65 4.19
CA ALA A 346 -10.68 -18.24 5.41
C ALA A 346 -11.20 -16.89 5.93
N VAL A 347 -11.33 -15.89 5.05
CA VAL A 347 -11.91 -14.57 5.36
C VAL A 347 -13.33 -14.73 5.92
N LEU A 348 -14.19 -15.50 5.24
CA LEU A 348 -15.58 -15.72 5.66
C LEU A 348 -15.65 -16.49 7.00
N ALA A 349 -14.82 -17.52 7.17
CA ALA A 349 -14.77 -18.30 8.40
C ALA A 349 -14.29 -17.45 9.59
N VAL A 350 -13.20 -16.70 9.44
CA VAL A 350 -12.67 -15.82 10.50
C VAL A 350 -13.67 -14.71 10.84
N MET A 351 -14.31 -14.11 9.83
CA MET A 351 -15.38 -13.13 10.05
C MET A 351 -16.54 -13.76 10.84
N ALA A 352 -16.99 -14.96 10.48
CA ALA A 352 -18.05 -15.67 11.17
C ALA A 352 -17.68 -16.00 12.64
N ILE A 353 -16.45 -16.49 12.88
CA ILE A 353 -15.92 -16.73 14.24
C ILE A 353 -15.94 -15.44 15.05
N LEU A 354 -15.41 -14.34 14.51
CA LEU A 354 -15.35 -13.06 15.20
C LEU A 354 -16.74 -12.51 15.49
N VAL A 355 -17.71 -12.65 14.58
CA VAL A 355 -19.10 -12.24 14.82
C VAL A 355 -19.72 -13.05 15.97
N ILE A 356 -19.51 -14.38 16.02
CA ILE A 356 -19.96 -15.20 17.16
C ILE A 356 -19.28 -14.78 18.47
N LEU A 357 -17.96 -14.61 18.45
CA LEU A 357 -17.18 -14.22 19.63
C LEU A 357 -17.62 -12.85 20.13
N TYR A 358 -17.79 -11.88 19.23
CA TYR A 358 -18.25 -10.53 19.56
C TYR A 358 -19.69 -10.56 20.11
N TRP A 359 -20.57 -11.39 19.56
CA TRP A 359 -21.91 -11.55 20.11
C TRP A 359 -21.89 -12.12 21.53
N LYS A 360 -21.11 -13.19 21.78
CA LYS A 360 -21.06 -13.88 23.08
C LYS A 360 -20.34 -13.06 24.15
N GLU A 361 -19.19 -12.49 23.81
CA GLU A 361 -18.30 -11.77 24.74
C GLU A 361 -18.41 -10.25 24.56
N TYR A 362 -19.56 -9.74 24.09
CA TYR A 362 -19.77 -8.32 23.78
C TYR A 362 -19.26 -7.37 24.87
N PRO A 363 -19.55 -7.55 26.17
CA PRO A 363 -19.06 -6.62 27.20
C PRO A 363 -17.54 -6.51 27.29
N ARG A 364 -16.82 -7.60 26.97
CA ARG A 364 -15.35 -7.65 27.01
C ARG A 364 -14.73 -7.17 25.70
N LEU A 365 -15.36 -7.51 24.57
CA LEU A 365 -14.85 -7.20 23.24
C LEU A 365 -15.40 -5.90 22.66
N LYS A 366 -16.32 -5.20 23.34
CA LYS A 366 -17.02 -3.99 22.86
C LYS A 366 -16.14 -3.07 22.03
N HIS A 367 -14.98 -2.68 22.57
CA HIS A 367 -14.07 -1.70 21.96
C HIS A 367 -13.05 -2.32 20.99
N ALA A 368 -12.96 -3.65 20.92
CA ALA A 368 -12.07 -4.38 20.01
C ALA A 368 -12.60 -4.47 18.57
N LEU A 369 -13.85 -4.07 18.33
CA LEU A 369 -14.49 -4.19 17.00
C LEU A 369 -13.68 -3.52 15.88
N TRP A 370 -12.97 -2.44 16.22
CA TRP A 370 -12.15 -1.66 15.30
C TRP A 370 -10.90 -2.39 14.79
N LEU A 371 -10.50 -3.48 15.46
CA LEU A 371 -9.39 -4.34 15.06
C LEU A 371 -9.85 -5.47 14.12
N PHE A 372 -11.14 -5.82 14.12
CA PHE A 372 -11.62 -7.00 13.41
C PHE A 372 -11.40 -6.97 11.88
N PRO A 373 -11.57 -5.85 11.17
CA PRO A 373 -11.25 -5.81 9.74
C PRO A 373 -9.80 -6.21 9.46
N ALA A 374 -8.84 -5.75 10.28
CA ALA A 374 -7.43 -6.10 10.13
C ALA A 374 -7.19 -7.61 10.34
N ILE A 375 -7.81 -8.20 11.37
CA ILE A 375 -7.70 -9.65 11.62
C ILE A 375 -8.29 -10.45 10.46
N ILE A 376 -9.47 -10.06 9.96
CA ILE A 376 -10.15 -10.76 8.87
C ILE A 376 -9.31 -10.68 7.59
N LEU A 377 -8.85 -9.47 7.22
CA LEU A 377 -8.10 -9.23 5.99
C LEU A 377 -6.68 -9.81 6.02
N TRP A 378 -6.16 -10.18 7.19
CA TRP A 378 -4.89 -10.91 7.31
C TRP A 378 -4.96 -12.31 6.66
N PHE A 379 -6.17 -12.86 6.52
CA PHE A 379 -6.42 -14.13 5.82
C PHE A 379 -6.81 -13.95 4.34
N SER A 380 -6.78 -12.72 3.81
CA SER A 380 -7.16 -12.48 2.42
C SER A 380 -6.06 -12.85 1.42
N TYR A 381 -6.45 -13.12 0.16
CA TYR A 381 -5.52 -13.45 -0.93
C TYR A 381 -4.54 -12.30 -1.24
N ARG A 382 -4.99 -11.06 -0.98
CA ARG A 382 -4.18 -9.85 -1.10
C ARG A 382 -4.10 -9.09 0.22
N SER A 383 -3.48 -9.70 1.23
CA SER A 383 -3.42 -9.13 2.59
C SER A 383 -2.39 -7.98 2.70
N LEU A 384 -2.73 -6.82 2.13
CA LEU A 384 -1.88 -5.64 2.05
C LEU A 384 -1.61 -5.03 3.43
N HIS A 385 -0.42 -4.43 3.62
CA HIS A 385 -0.04 -3.76 4.88
C HIS A 385 -1.00 -2.63 5.26
N SER A 386 -1.55 -1.93 4.26
CA SER A 386 -2.55 -0.88 4.46
C SER A 386 -3.77 -1.38 5.25
N TYR A 387 -4.17 -2.64 5.09
CA TYR A 387 -5.33 -3.20 5.80
C TYR A 387 -5.12 -3.35 7.30
N PHE A 388 -3.87 -3.39 7.76
CA PHE A 388 -3.53 -3.54 9.18
C PHE A 388 -3.21 -2.20 9.82
N PHE A 389 -2.62 -1.29 9.04
CA PHE A 389 -2.22 0.01 9.53
C PHE A 389 -3.39 0.99 9.63
N TYR A 390 -4.17 1.17 8.56
CA TYR A 390 -5.20 2.20 8.47
C TYR A 390 -6.34 2.08 9.49
N PRO A 391 -6.66 0.91 10.07
CA PRO A 391 -7.56 0.82 11.21
C PRO A 391 -6.99 1.36 12.54
N MET A 392 -5.70 1.67 12.67
CA MET A 392 -5.09 2.18 13.92
C MET A 392 -5.79 3.40 14.53
N PRO A 393 -6.21 4.44 13.77
CA PRO A 393 -7.02 5.55 14.31
C PRO A 393 -8.31 5.08 14.97
N LEU A 394 -8.96 4.07 14.40
CA LEU A 394 -10.19 3.49 14.94
C LEU A 394 -9.91 2.70 16.22
N MET A 395 -8.80 1.95 16.26
CA MET A 395 -8.35 1.25 17.47
C MET A 395 -8.06 2.25 18.61
N MET A 396 -7.44 3.39 18.29
CA MET A 396 -7.22 4.47 19.27
C MET A 396 -8.54 5.07 19.76
N ALA A 397 -9.51 5.31 18.87
CA ALA A 397 -10.84 5.76 19.26
C ALA A 397 -11.55 4.74 20.18
N GLY A 398 -11.43 3.44 19.89
CA GLY A 398 -11.92 2.36 20.75
C GLY A 398 -11.26 2.35 22.13
N LEU A 399 -9.93 2.51 22.18
CA LEU A 399 -9.20 2.63 23.45
C LEU A 399 -9.68 3.85 24.26
N TYR A 400 -9.96 4.98 23.62
CA TYR A 400 -10.47 6.17 24.32
C TYR A 400 -11.87 5.97 24.85
N ALA A 401 -12.75 5.33 24.08
CA ALA A 401 -14.08 4.97 24.54
C ALA A 401 -13.99 4.06 25.79
N TYR A 402 -13.12 3.05 25.76
CA TYR A 402 -12.84 2.18 26.91
C TYR A 402 -12.36 2.96 28.14
N LEU A 403 -11.31 3.79 27.99
CA LEU A 403 -10.73 4.54 29.10
C LEU A 403 -11.72 5.53 29.71
N ARG A 404 -12.59 6.13 28.89
CA ARG A 404 -13.63 7.05 29.34
C ARG A 404 -14.72 6.33 30.14
N GLU A 405 -15.15 5.15 29.69
CA GLU A 405 -16.12 4.32 30.43
C GLU A 405 -15.58 3.89 31.80
N GLN A 406 -14.29 3.59 31.91
CA GLN A 406 -13.65 3.19 33.16
C GLN A 406 -13.50 4.33 34.19
N THR A 407 -13.69 5.58 33.79
CA THR A 407 -13.32 6.76 34.60
C THR A 407 -14.47 7.71 34.90
N GLN A 408 -15.61 7.57 34.23
CA GLN A 408 -16.81 8.25 34.71
C GLN A 408 -17.32 7.55 35.97
N PRO A 409 -17.44 8.24 37.12
CA PRO A 409 -18.15 7.68 38.26
C PRO A 409 -19.60 7.40 37.83
N VAL A 410 -20.13 6.26 38.26
CA VAL A 410 -21.50 5.77 37.97
C VAL A 410 -22.61 6.79 38.31
N SER A 411 -22.27 7.90 38.97
CA SER A 411 -23.20 8.94 39.44
C SER A 411 -23.51 10.10 38.48
N ALA A 412 -23.00 10.13 37.24
CA ALA A 412 -23.27 11.24 36.30
C ALA A 412 -23.57 10.79 34.86
N ALA A 413 -23.86 9.50 34.66
CA ALA A 413 -24.67 9.12 33.52
C ALA A 413 -26.10 9.52 33.87
N GLU A 414 -26.56 10.68 33.40
CA GLU A 414 -27.96 10.74 33.03
C GLU A 414 -28.16 9.59 32.02
N PRO A 415 -28.93 8.53 32.37
CA PRO A 415 -29.46 7.71 31.31
C PRO A 415 -30.23 8.65 30.41
N LEU A 416 -30.14 8.45 29.09
CA LEU A 416 -31.14 8.94 28.14
C LEU A 416 -32.50 8.44 28.64
N SER A 417 -33.12 9.24 29.51
CA SER A 417 -34.35 8.95 30.20
C SER A 417 -35.37 9.92 29.65
N LEU A 418 -36.09 9.45 28.64
CA LEU A 418 -37.50 9.79 28.62
C LEU A 418 -38.05 9.30 29.97
N ARG A 419 -38.31 10.24 30.88
CA ARG A 419 -38.93 9.95 32.18
C ARG A 419 -40.26 9.25 31.95
N ILE A 420 -40.29 7.94 32.21
CA ILE A 420 -41.49 7.26 32.68
C ILE A 420 -41.04 6.45 33.89
N ALA A 421 -41.51 6.86 35.05
CA ALA A 421 -41.30 6.16 36.31
C ALA A 421 -41.99 4.79 36.24
N THR A 422 -41.26 3.68 36.41
CA THR A 422 -41.86 2.39 36.79
C THR A 422 -40.89 1.50 37.58
N SER A 423 -41.37 1.10 38.77
CA SER A 423 -41.16 -0.12 39.57
C SER A 423 -40.33 -1.29 38.98
N PRO A 424 -39.62 -2.08 39.82
CA PRO A 424 -38.85 -3.24 39.39
C PRO A 424 -39.79 -4.33 38.84
N SER A 425 -39.85 -4.48 37.51
CA SER A 425 -40.65 -5.51 36.87
C SER A 425 -39.86 -6.35 35.87
N ARG A 426 -39.98 -7.66 36.11
CA ARG A 426 -39.63 -8.86 35.34
C ARG A 426 -39.09 -8.67 33.92
N GLN A 427 -37.92 -9.28 33.69
CA GLN A 427 -37.37 -9.57 32.36
C GLN A 427 -38.36 -10.36 31.48
N PRO A 428 -38.74 -9.88 30.28
CA PRO A 428 -39.40 -10.72 29.30
C PRO A 428 -38.34 -11.55 28.55
N ARG A 429 -38.52 -12.88 28.54
CA ARG A 429 -37.69 -13.83 27.78
C ARG A 429 -38.33 -14.13 26.41
N PRO A 430 -37.75 -13.71 25.26
CA PRO A 430 -38.11 -14.27 23.97
C PRO A 430 -37.09 -15.38 23.62
N ARG A 431 -37.19 -16.54 24.30
CA ARG A 431 -36.22 -17.64 24.12
C ARG A 431 -36.36 -18.41 22.81
N ARG A 432 -37.49 -18.31 22.08
CA ARG A 432 -37.75 -19.14 20.88
C ARG A 432 -37.28 -18.50 19.56
N LEU A 433 -37.56 -17.21 19.32
CA LEU A 433 -37.16 -16.54 18.07
C LEU A 433 -35.66 -16.22 18.01
N VAL A 434 -35.06 -15.89 19.17
CA VAL A 434 -33.59 -15.73 19.30
C VAL A 434 -32.87 -17.05 19.12
N ARG A 435 -33.48 -18.18 19.52
CA ARG A 435 -32.91 -19.51 19.28
C ARG A 435 -32.91 -19.84 17.80
N THR A 436 -34.00 -19.63 17.06
CA THR A 436 -34.05 -19.99 15.63
C THR A 436 -33.11 -19.15 14.77
N GLY A 437 -33.04 -17.83 14.98
CA GLY A 437 -32.09 -16.96 14.28
C GLY A 437 -30.63 -17.23 14.67
N ALA A 438 -30.35 -17.44 15.95
CA ALA A 438 -29.00 -17.79 16.41
C ALA A 438 -28.58 -19.21 16.01
N LEU A 439 -29.53 -20.15 15.87
CA LEU A 439 -29.27 -21.51 15.39
C LEU A 439 -29.00 -21.51 13.88
N ALA A 440 -29.76 -20.74 13.08
CA ALA A 440 -29.49 -20.59 11.66
C ALA A 440 -28.12 -19.94 11.42
N PHE A 441 -27.80 -18.88 12.17
CA PHE A 441 -26.48 -18.26 12.11
C PHE A 441 -25.37 -19.21 12.56
N ALA A 442 -25.54 -19.90 13.70
CA ALA A 442 -24.57 -20.88 14.19
C ALA A 442 -24.40 -22.06 13.23
N ALA A 443 -25.45 -22.50 12.53
CA ALA A 443 -25.37 -23.52 11.51
C ALA A 443 -24.55 -23.04 10.30
N VAL A 444 -24.80 -21.83 9.79
CA VAL A 444 -24.00 -21.23 8.71
C VAL A 444 -22.53 -21.12 9.12
N VAL A 445 -22.25 -20.65 10.33
CA VAL A 445 -20.86 -20.57 10.82
C VAL A 445 -20.24 -21.96 10.99
N ALA A 446 -20.97 -22.95 11.49
CA ALA A 446 -20.47 -24.32 11.59
C ALA A 446 -20.17 -24.92 10.21
N VAL A 447 -21.02 -24.68 9.20
CA VAL A 447 -20.75 -25.09 7.82
C VAL A 447 -19.50 -24.38 7.30
N LEU A 448 -19.35 -23.06 7.47
CA LEU A 448 -18.16 -22.33 7.06
C LEU A 448 -16.89 -22.86 7.74
N LEU A 449 -16.96 -23.21 9.03
CA LEU A 449 -15.86 -23.81 9.79
C LEU A 449 -15.51 -25.22 9.34
N VAL A 450 -16.52 -26.06 9.03
CA VAL A 450 -16.31 -27.42 8.52
C VAL A 450 -15.74 -27.38 7.10
N VAL A 451 -16.26 -26.50 6.25
CA VAL A 451 -15.71 -26.24 4.91
C VAL A 451 -14.29 -25.70 5.02
N PHE A 452 -14.01 -24.77 5.94
CA PHE A 452 -12.67 -24.27 6.19
C PHE A 452 -11.72 -25.35 6.72
N ALA A 453 -12.14 -26.18 7.67
CA ALA A 453 -11.34 -27.29 8.19
C ALA A 453 -11.06 -28.31 7.09
N GLY A 454 -12.09 -28.74 6.35
CA GLY A 454 -11.97 -29.67 5.23
C GLY A 454 -11.07 -29.12 4.12
N THR A 455 -11.18 -27.85 3.79
CA THR A 455 -10.32 -27.20 2.79
C THR A 455 -8.92 -26.96 3.31
N THR A 456 -8.69 -26.70 4.60
CA THR A 456 -7.35 -26.64 5.19
C THR A 456 -6.65 -28.00 5.12
N LEU A 457 -7.37 -29.07 5.48
CA LEU A 457 -6.90 -30.45 5.37
C LEU A 457 -6.59 -30.85 3.91
N LEU A 458 -7.34 -30.33 2.93
CA LEU A 458 -7.14 -30.59 1.51
C LEU A 458 -6.13 -29.65 0.83
N ALA A 459 -5.98 -28.42 1.32
CA ALA A 459 -5.18 -27.35 0.73
C ALA A 459 -3.76 -27.33 1.26
N VAL A 460 -3.50 -27.74 2.51
CA VAL A 460 -2.12 -27.86 3.02
C VAL A 460 -1.51 -29.16 2.51
N ARG A 461 -1.19 -29.17 1.22
CA ARG A 461 -0.36 -30.21 0.61
C ARG A 461 1.08 -29.74 0.67
N ARG A 462 2.02 -30.66 0.90
CA ARG A 462 3.43 -30.35 0.57
C ARG A 462 3.47 -30.06 -0.93
N PRO A 463 4.14 -28.99 -1.36
CA PRO A 463 4.19 -28.66 -2.78
C PRO A 463 4.85 -29.83 -3.52
N THR A 464 4.06 -30.53 -4.33
CA THR A 464 4.59 -31.14 -5.54
C THR A 464 4.32 -30.12 -6.62
N PRO A 465 5.29 -29.23 -6.93
CA PRO A 465 5.03 -28.17 -7.86
C PRO A 465 4.53 -28.76 -9.16
N ALA A 466 3.37 -28.29 -9.63
CA ALA A 466 2.83 -28.66 -10.93
C ALA A 466 3.81 -28.31 -12.06
N VAL A 467 4.78 -27.42 -11.78
CA VAL A 467 5.89 -27.08 -12.64
C VAL A 467 7.20 -26.97 -11.87
N GLU A 468 8.22 -27.73 -12.27
CA GLU A 468 9.56 -27.65 -11.68
C GLU A 468 10.47 -26.74 -12.51
N VAL A 469 11.05 -25.72 -11.87
CA VAL A 469 12.13 -24.91 -12.46
C VAL A 469 13.45 -25.63 -12.23
N VAL A 470 13.93 -26.33 -13.26
CA VAL A 470 15.05 -27.28 -13.20
C VAL A 470 16.40 -26.57 -13.24
N ARG A 471 16.51 -25.48 -14.02
CA ARG A 471 17.77 -24.76 -14.20
C ARG A 471 17.51 -23.30 -14.56
N ILE A 472 18.31 -22.42 -13.97
CA ILE A 472 18.37 -20.99 -14.27
C ILE A 472 19.78 -20.69 -14.77
N SER A 473 19.93 -20.08 -15.94
CA SER A 473 21.23 -19.69 -16.50
C SER A 473 21.16 -18.32 -17.18
N ILE A 474 22.26 -17.58 -17.16
CA ILE A 474 22.34 -16.24 -17.75
C ILE A 474 22.52 -16.36 -19.27
N ALA A 475 21.75 -15.59 -20.05
CA ALA A 475 21.77 -15.68 -21.52
C ALA A 475 22.85 -14.81 -22.19
N SER A 476 23.45 -13.85 -21.47
CA SER A 476 24.53 -12.97 -21.96
C SER A 476 25.32 -12.35 -20.79
N GLU A 477 26.65 -12.33 -20.87
CA GLU A 477 27.59 -12.06 -19.76
C GLU A 477 28.11 -10.61 -19.64
N SER A 478 27.59 -9.65 -20.42
CA SER A 478 28.19 -8.29 -20.48
C SER A 478 27.42 -7.18 -19.74
N SER A 479 26.32 -7.49 -19.04
CA SER A 479 25.49 -6.48 -18.36
C SER A 479 25.54 -6.60 -16.83
N PRO A 480 25.64 -5.48 -16.08
CA PRO A 480 25.52 -5.48 -14.61
C PRO A 480 24.11 -5.77 -14.11
N THR A 481 23.15 -5.94 -15.03
CA THR A 481 21.79 -6.39 -14.78
C THR A 481 21.48 -7.60 -15.64
N LEU A 482 20.75 -8.55 -15.07
CA LEU A 482 20.25 -9.71 -15.79
C LEU A 482 18.97 -9.30 -16.52
N GLY A 483 19.10 -8.90 -17.78
CA GLY A 483 17.97 -8.58 -18.64
C GLY A 483 17.24 -9.82 -19.13
N ASN A 484 18.00 -10.88 -19.43
CA ASN A 484 17.50 -12.14 -20.00
C ASN A 484 18.07 -13.35 -19.25
N ILE A 485 17.20 -14.30 -18.92
CA ILE A 485 17.54 -15.51 -18.15
C ILE A 485 16.91 -16.71 -18.85
N SER A 486 17.67 -17.79 -19.00
CA SER A 486 17.17 -19.07 -19.50
C SER A 486 16.69 -19.94 -18.34
N VAL A 487 15.43 -20.37 -18.42
CA VAL A 487 14.73 -21.15 -17.40
C VAL A 487 14.27 -22.45 -18.01
N ARG A 488 14.75 -23.58 -17.48
CA ARG A 488 14.24 -24.91 -17.87
C ARG A 488 13.08 -25.29 -16.97
N VAL A 489 11.95 -25.58 -17.60
CA VAL A 489 10.66 -25.83 -16.95
C VAL A 489 10.20 -27.25 -17.28
N ARG A 490 9.79 -28.02 -16.28
CA ARG A 490 9.20 -29.36 -16.46
C ARG A 490 7.75 -29.33 -15.98
N ASN A 491 6.83 -29.86 -16.80
CA ASN A 491 5.43 -30.07 -16.44
C ASN A 491 5.23 -31.54 -16.01
N PRO A 492 5.35 -31.90 -14.73
CA PRO A 492 5.06 -33.24 -14.23
C PRO A 492 3.56 -33.60 -14.22
N THR A 493 2.65 -32.67 -14.52
CA THR A 493 1.20 -32.93 -14.45
C THR A 493 0.68 -33.72 -15.64
N SER A 494 -0.58 -34.17 -15.53
CA SER A 494 -1.34 -34.81 -16.60
C SER A 494 -2.06 -33.83 -17.54
N ARG A 495 -1.92 -32.51 -17.33
CA ARG A 495 -2.60 -31.47 -18.12
C ARG A 495 -1.60 -30.64 -18.94
N VAL A 496 -2.05 -30.10 -20.06
CA VAL A 496 -1.30 -29.08 -20.81
C VAL A 496 -1.36 -27.77 -20.04
N ILE A 497 -0.25 -27.03 -20.01
CA ILE A 497 -0.18 -25.71 -19.36
C ILE A 497 0.29 -24.64 -20.36
N GLN A 498 -0.08 -23.40 -20.10
CA GLN A 498 0.46 -22.23 -20.81
C GLN A 498 1.25 -21.37 -19.82
N PRO A 499 2.58 -21.54 -19.72
CA PRO A 499 3.37 -20.92 -18.67
C PRO A 499 3.49 -19.41 -18.86
N ARG A 500 3.41 -18.68 -17.75
CA ARG A 500 3.75 -17.27 -17.59
C ARG A 500 4.74 -17.11 -16.45
N PHE A 501 5.65 -16.15 -16.56
CA PHE A 501 6.79 -16.06 -15.67
C PHE A 501 6.74 -14.79 -14.83
N TRP A 502 7.12 -14.95 -13.58
CA TRP A 502 7.16 -13.90 -12.57
C TRP A 502 8.51 -13.92 -11.89
N MET A 503 9.10 -12.76 -11.66
CA MET A 503 10.30 -12.65 -10.87
C MET A 503 10.00 -11.92 -9.57
N LYS A 504 10.39 -12.53 -8.45
CA LYS A 504 10.36 -11.91 -7.13
C LYS A 504 11.77 -11.68 -6.62
N LEU A 505 12.12 -10.41 -6.40
CA LEU A 505 13.32 -10.02 -5.68
C LEU A 505 13.00 -9.90 -4.18
N THR A 506 13.98 -10.17 -3.33
CA THR A 506 13.83 -10.04 -1.88
C THR A 506 13.33 -8.64 -1.51
N GLY A 507 12.19 -8.58 -0.80
CA GLY A 507 11.58 -7.33 -0.33
C GLY A 507 10.82 -6.53 -1.40
N GLN A 508 10.63 -7.06 -2.61
CA GLN A 508 9.87 -6.40 -3.67
C GLN A 508 8.60 -7.17 -4.07
N GLN A 509 7.67 -6.47 -4.70
CA GLN A 509 6.54 -7.09 -5.41
C GLN A 509 7.07 -7.90 -6.59
N MET A 510 6.33 -8.95 -6.99
CA MET A 510 6.71 -9.72 -8.17
C MET A 510 6.40 -8.95 -9.44
N LEU A 511 7.27 -9.08 -10.42
CA LEU A 511 7.13 -8.45 -11.72
C LEU A 511 6.92 -9.51 -12.79
N ALA A 512 6.05 -9.22 -13.75
CA ALA A 512 5.84 -10.06 -14.92
C ALA A 512 7.10 -10.06 -15.78
N TRP A 513 7.54 -11.24 -16.19
CA TRP A 513 8.65 -11.42 -17.13
C TRP A 513 8.11 -12.11 -18.39
N GLN A 514 8.52 -11.62 -19.55
CA GLN A 514 8.02 -12.13 -20.82
C GLN A 514 8.87 -13.31 -21.28
N ALA A 515 8.22 -14.34 -21.79
CA ALA A 515 8.91 -15.41 -22.51
C ALA A 515 9.29 -14.89 -23.90
N LEU A 516 10.58 -14.64 -24.10
CA LEU A 516 11.15 -14.21 -25.38
C LEU A 516 11.29 -15.39 -26.35
N THR A 517 11.60 -16.57 -25.82
CA THR A 517 11.69 -17.82 -26.58
C THR A 517 11.12 -18.99 -25.77
N GLY A 518 10.74 -20.06 -26.47
CA GLY A 518 10.17 -21.28 -25.87
C GLY A 518 8.75 -21.56 -26.39
N PRO A 519 8.22 -22.77 -26.13
CA PRO A 519 6.91 -23.15 -26.63
C PRO A 519 5.78 -22.46 -25.85
N THR A 520 4.77 -21.95 -26.55
CA THR A 520 3.62 -21.30 -25.90
C THR A 520 2.85 -22.24 -24.97
N PHE A 521 2.80 -23.54 -25.30
CA PHE A 521 2.17 -24.57 -24.50
C PHE A 521 3.19 -25.64 -24.12
N LEU A 522 3.13 -26.13 -22.88
CA LEU A 522 3.98 -27.22 -22.40
C LEU A 522 3.11 -28.45 -22.11
N PRO A 523 3.18 -29.51 -22.93
CA PRO A 523 2.39 -30.73 -22.73
C PRO A 523 2.70 -31.44 -21.42
N ALA A 524 1.76 -32.29 -21.00
CA ALA A 524 1.90 -33.16 -19.84
C ALA A 524 3.19 -34.02 -19.92
N GLY A 525 3.94 -34.10 -18.82
CA GLY A 525 5.18 -34.86 -18.70
C GLY A 525 6.41 -34.26 -19.42
N GLN A 526 6.26 -33.19 -20.21
CA GLN A 526 7.35 -32.63 -21.00
C GLN A 526 8.18 -31.58 -20.26
N SER A 527 9.35 -31.26 -20.82
CA SER A 527 10.19 -30.15 -20.37
C SER A 527 10.56 -29.25 -21.54
N ALA A 528 10.64 -27.95 -21.31
CA ALA A 528 11.12 -26.98 -22.29
C ALA A 528 12.02 -25.94 -21.62
N THR A 529 12.90 -25.34 -22.41
CA THR A 529 13.71 -24.20 -21.99
C THR A 529 13.10 -22.93 -22.55
N PHE A 530 12.91 -21.94 -21.69
CA PHE A 530 12.41 -20.62 -22.02
C PHE A 530 13.51 -19.60 -21.79
N THR A 531 13.73 -18.69 -22.72
CA THR A 531 14.44 -17.45 -22.40
C THR A 531 13.40 -16.43 -21.98
N ILE A 532 13.48 -15.98 -20.73
CA ILE A 532 12.60 -14.96 -20.18
C ILE A 532 13.38 -13.65 -20.02
N GLY A 533 12.71 -12.52 -20.22
CA GLY A 533 13.33 -11.21 -20.07
C GLY A 533 12.38 -10.19 -19.46
N GLN A 534 12.98 -9.13 -18.94
CA GLN A 534 12.23 -8.00 -18.41
C GLN A 534 11.94 -7.00 -19.54
N PRO A 535 10.66 -6.73 -19.89
CA PRO A 535 10.29 -5.69 -20.87
C PRO A 535 10.77 -4.27 -20.51
N TYR A 536 11.00 -4.01 -19.22
CA TYR A 536 11.44 -2.73 -18.67
C TYR A 536 12.88 -2.84 -18.12
N PRO A 537 13.93 -2.46 -18.86
CA PRO A 537 15.33 -2.65 -18.46
C PRO A 537 15.67 -2.10 -17.05
N GLU A 538 15.02 -1.03 -16.61
CA GLU A 538 15.15 -0.42 -15.28
C GLU A 538 14.68 -1.33 -14.14
N HIS A 539 13.90 -2.36 -14.48
CA HIS A 539 13.38 -3.38 -13.57
C HIS A 539 14.08 -4.74 -13.75
N ALA A 540 15.19 -4.78 -14.49
CA ALA A 540 16.03 -5.96 -14.59
C ALA A 540 16.65 -6.31 -13.23
N ALA A 541 16.91 -7.59 -13.00
CA ALA A 541 17.51 -8.03 -11.74
C ALA A 541 18.98 -7.57 -11.65
N PRO A 542 19.41 -6.95 -10.54
CA PRO A 542 20.82 -6.70 -10.31
C PRO A 542 21.60 -8.02 -10.24
N VAL A 543 22.82 -8.04 -10.79
CA VAL A 543 23.74 -9.17 -10.59
C VAL A 543 24.02 -9.36 -9.10
N GLY A 544 24.05 -10.61 -8.63
CA GLY A 544 24.19 -10.95 -7.21
C GLY A 544 22.93 -10.76 -6.36
N ALA A 545 21.80 -10.31 -6.93
CA ALA A 545 20.53 -10.29 -6.21
C ALA A 545 19.98 -11.71 -6.02
N THR A 546 19.35 -11.95 -4.87
CA THR A 546 18.57 -13.16 -4.64
C THR A 546 17.20 -13.02 -5.32
N MET A 547 16.87 -13.96 -6.19
CA MET A 547 15.62 -13.98 -6.94
C MET A 547 14.92 -15.32 -6.84
N THR A 548 13.59 -15.28 -6.94
CA THR A 548 12.74 -16.45 -7.12
C THR A 548 11.94 -16.28 -8.40
N ILE A 549 11.93 -17.32 -9.25
CA ILE A 549 11.10 -17.36 -10.44
C ILE A 549 9.84 -18.13 -10.10
N LEU A 550 8.67 -17.54 -10.35
CA LEU A 550 7.39 -18.21 -10.20
C LEU A 550 6.76 -18.39 -11.58
N VAL A 551 5.99 -19.47 -11.72
CA VAL A 551 5.30 -19.82 -12.96
C VAL A 551 3.80 -19.87 -12.67
N SER A 552 3.01 -19.16 -13.48
CA SER A 552 1.55 -19.30 -13.51
C SER A 552 1.10 -20.05 -14.77
N ASP A 553 -0.07 -20.68 -14.69
CA ASP A 553 -0.78 -21.24 -15.83
C ASP A 553 -1.85 -20.25 -16.30
N LEU A 554 -1.74 -19.79 -17.54
CA LEU A 554 -2.77 -18.94 -18.13
C LEU A 554 -4.10 -19.66 -18.30
N VAL A 555 -4.09 -20.98 -18.58
CA VAL A 555 -5.33 -21.74 -18.85
C VAL A 555 -6.22 -21.81 -17.61
N ASN A 556 -5.61 -22.01 -16.44
CA ASN A 556 -6.34 -22.20 -15.18
C ASN A 556 -6.31 -20.98 -14.25
N SER A 557 -5.55 -19.92 -14.60
CA SER A 557 -5.35 -18.74 -13.76
C SER A 557 -4.86 -19.11 -12.35
N GLU A 558 -3.82 -19.95 -12.29
CA GLU A 558 -3.23 -20.46 -11.05
C GLU A 558 -1.71 -20.24 -11.03
N MET A 559 -1.14 -20.01 -9.85
CA MET A 559 0.30 -20.17 -9.64
C MET A 559 0.61 -21.67 -9.52
N ILE A 560 1.49 -22.18 -10.38
CA ILE A 560 1.72 -23.63 -10.59
C ILE A 560 3.15 -24.09 -10.26
N GLY A 561 4.08 -23.18 -10.01
CA GLY A 561 5.44 -23.55 -9.67
C GLY A 561 6.29 -22.37 -9.21
N SER A 562 7.36 -22.68 -8.49
CA SER A 562 8.39 -21.71 -8.10
C SER A 562 9.75 -22.37 -8.09
N SER A 563 10.79 -21.62 -8.45
CA SER A 563 12.18 -22.02 -8.23
C SER A 563 12.54 -21.89 -6.75
N PRO A 564 13.59 -22.59 -6.27
CA PRO A 564 14.32 -22.15 -5.09
C PRO A 564 14.80 -20.69 -5.26
N ALA A 565 15.11 -20.03 -4.14
CA ALA A 565 15.83 -18.76 -4.19
C ALA A 565 17.21 -18.99 -4.82
N VAL A 566 17.49 -18.30 -5.92
CA VAL A 566 18.77 -18.38 -6.63
C VAL A 566 19.45 -17.03 -6.55
N GLN A 567 20.72 -17.06 -6.14
CA GLN A 567 21.62 -15.94 -6.28
C GLN A 567 22.48 -16.23 -7.51
N LEU A 568 22.33 -15.41 -8.55
CA LEU A 568 23.14 -15.54 -9.75
C LEU A 568 24.42 -14.72 -9.54
N GLU A 569 25.49 -15.43 -9.19
CA GLU A 569 26.83 -14.87 -9.18
C GLU A 569 27.26 -14.54 -10.62
N PRO A 570 27.94 -13.41 -10.86
CA PRO A 570 28.54 -13.16 -12.15
C PRO A 570 29.48 -14.32 -12.48
N SER A 571 29.47 -14.78 -13.74
CA SER A 571 30.46 -15.74 -14.17
C SER A 571 31.85 -15.14 -13.95
N ARG A 572 32.80 -15.94 -13.44
CA ARG A 572 34.18 -15.51 -13.16
C ARG A 572 34.98 -15.12 -14.42
N HIS A 573 34.32 -15.01 -15.57
CA HIS A 573 34.92 -14.72 -16.87
C HIS A 573 34.19 -13.57 -17.56
N SER A 574 34.34 -12.37 -17.01
CA SER A 574 34.20 -11.15 -17.80
C SER A 574 35.37 -10.22 -17.47
N SER A 575 36.43 -10.28 -18.27
CA SER A 575 37.53 -9.33 -18.24
C SER A 575 37.06 -7.98 -18.77
N LEU A 576 36.32 -7.25 -17.93
CA LEU A 576 36.25 -5.78 -17.86
C LEU A 576 35.38 -5.40 -16.66
N THR A 577 35.85 -5.81 -15.49
CA THR A 577 35.40 -5.27 -14.22
C THR A 577 36.06 -3.91 -14.05
N ASN A 578 35.30 -2.83 -14.20
CA ASN A 578 35.76 -1.48 -13.91
C ASN A 578 36.04 -1.33 -12.40
N GLY A 579 37.24 -1.75 -11.99
CA GLY A 579 37.75 -1.62 -10.62
C GLY A 579 38.87 -0.58 -10.47
N ASN A 580 39.40 -0.04 -11.58
CA ASN A 580 40.62 0.80 -11.57
C ASN A 580 40.46 2.19 -12.21
N TYR A 581 39.28 2.60 -12.71
CA TYR A 581 39.09 3.96 -13.24
C TYR A 581 38.72 4.95 -12.12
N LEU A 582 39.51 6.02 -11.98
CA LEU A 582 39.75 6.77 -10.73
C LEU A 582 38.92 8.05 -10.48
N TYR A 583 37.97 8.41 -11.34
CA TYR A 583 37.09 9.57 -11.07
C TYR A 583 35.69 9.14 -10.66
N TRP A 584 35.49 9.02 -9.34
CA TRP A 584 34.18 9.00 -8.68
C TRP A 584 34.31 9.84 -7.40
N ILE A 585 33.44 10.85 -7.23
CA ILE A 585 33.30 11.53 -5.94
C ILE A 585 32.16 10.85 -5.18
N PRO A 586 32.40 10.29 -3.97
CA PRO A 586 31.34 9.66 -3.18
C PRO A 586 30.61 10.68 -2.31
N GLY A 587 29.28 10.76 -2.44
CA GLY A 587 28.42 11.44 -1.47
C GLY A 587 28.15 10.56 -0.23
N PRO A 588 28.26 11.08 1.01
CA PRO A 588 28.06 10.31 2.23
C PRO A 588 26.57 10.18 2.60
N SER A 589 25.80 9.46 1.79
CA SER A 589 24.69 8.65 2.30
C SER A 589 24.25 7.66 1.23
N GLN A 590 24.25 6.39 1.58
CA GLN A 590 23.99 5.29 0.66
C GLN A 590 22.59 5.39 0.03
N ARG A 591 22.52 5.51 -1.31
CA ARG A 591 22.09 4.43 -2.21
C ARG A 591 22.07 4.89 -3.69
N ARG A 592 23.02 4.30 -4.43
CA ARG A 592 23.09 4.12 -5.89
C ARG A 592 23.40 5.35 -6.75
N GLU A 593 24.66 5.75 -6.71
CA GLU A 593 25.38 6.33 -7.85
C GLU A 593 26.31 5.25 -8.42
N ARG A 594 25.81 4.50 -9.40
CA ARG A 594 26.67 3.73 -10.31
C ARG A 594 26.07 3.87 -11.70
N PRO A 595 26.85 4.22 -12.74
CA PRO A 595 26.38 4.06 -14.10
C PRO A 595 26.06 2.59 -14.34
N PHE A 596 24.95 2.32 -15.01
CA PHE A 596 24.40 0.97 -15.20
C PHE A 596 25.09 0.18 -16.34
N GLY A 597 26.22 0.68 -16.84
CA GLY A 597 27.03 0.07 -17.88
C GLY A 597 27.33 1.04 -19.02
N TRP A 598 28.35 0.71 -19.82
CA TRP A 598 28.64 1.34 -21.10
C TRP A 598 28.71 0.24 -22.15
N GLY A 599 28.03 0.45 -23.29
CA GLY A 599 28.09 -0.45 -24.44
C GLY A 599 28.03 0.36 -25.73
N LEU A 600 28.89 0.04 -26.69
CA LEU A 600 28.83 0.60 -28.03
C LEU A 600 27.89 -0.29 -28.86
N TYR A 601 26.72 0.22 -29.26
CA TYR A 601 25.83 -0.44 -30.21
C TYR A 601 25.96 0.26 -31.57
N ILE A 602 26.29 -0.51 -32.60
CA ILE A 602 26.33 -0.06 -34.00
C ILE A 602 25.39 -0.99 -34.76
N GLU A 603 24.38 -0.43 -35.42
CA GLU A 603 23.48 -1.18 -36.29
C GLU A 603 24.15 -1.33 -37.68
N GLY A 604 24.29 -2.56 -38.17
CA GLY A 604 24.91 -2.86 -39.46
C GLY A 604 26.22 -3.65 -39.38
N ASP A 605 26.46 -4.47 -40.40
CA ASP A 605 27.53 -5.47 -40.47
C ASP A 605 28.94 -4.95 -40.10
N ALA A 606 29.54 -5.65 -39.13
CA ALA A 606 30.96 -5.99 -39.00
C ALA A 606 32.08 -4.90 -39.07
N VAL A 607 31.83 -3.59 -39.03
CA VAL A 607 32.92 -2.61 -39.12
C VAL A 607 33.03 -1.67 -37.90
N ALA A 608 34.23 -1.68 -37.31
CA ALA A 608 34.82 -0.77 -36.32
C ALA A 608 34.33 -0.82 -34.86
N ARG A 609 34.83 -1.82 -34.10
CA ARG A 609 34.82 -1.89 -32.63
C ARG A 609 35.91 -1.03 -31.95
N GLU A 610 36.68 -0.21 -32.68
CA GLU A 610 37.97 0.33 -32.20
C GLU A 610 37.90 1.67 -31.43
N GLY A 611 36.70 2.16 -31.09
CA GLY A 611 36.56 3.48 -30.47
C GLY A 611 36.84 3.56 -28.97
N LEU A 612 36.97 2.46 -28.23
CA LEU A 612 37.15 2.49 -26.77
C LEU A 612 38.45 1.76 -26.38
N SER A 613 39.47 2.51 -25.98
CA SER A 613 40.73 1.92 -25.50
C SER A 613 41.01 2.28 -24.05
N ALA A 614 41.38 1.27 -23.26
CA ALA A 614 41.92 1.45 -21.92
C ALA A 614 43.34 2.00 -22.04
N GLN A 615 43.64 3.10 -21.37
CA GLN A 615 44.97 3.70 -21.30
C GLN A 615 45.35 3.99 -19.85
N THR A 616 46.61 4.33 -19.64
CA THR A 616 47.15 4.79 -18.36
C THR A 616 47.67 6.20 -18.58
N ASP A 617 47.25 7.15 -17.75
CA ASP A 617 47.74 8.53 -17.85
C ASP A 617 49.20 8.65 -17.39
N ARG A 618 49.78 9.85 -17.55
CA ARG A 618 51.18 10.14 -17.18
C ARG A 618 51.48 9.99 -15.68
N GLU A 619 50.45 9.89 -14.84
CA GLU A 619 50.56 9.68 -13.39
C GLU A 619 50.27 8.22 -12.98
N GLY A 620 50.11 7.31 -13.95
CA GLY A 620 49.91 5.89 -13.70
C GLY A 620 48.45 5.49 -13.44
N ARG A 621 47.47 6.37 -13.66
CA ARG A 621 46.05 6.11 -13.41
C ARG A 621 45.38 5.53 -14.65
N SER A 622 44.55 4.51 -14.48
CA SER A 622 43.77 3.96 -15.60
C SER A 622 42.70 4.97 -16.06
N CYS A 623 42.62 5.21 -17.37
CA CYS A 623 41.65 6.09 -18.04
C CYS A 623 41.08 5.42 -19.32
N ALA A 624 39.82 5.72 -19.66
CA ALA A 624 39.19 5.20 -20.88
C ALA A 624 39.18 6.30 -21.95
N ARG A 625 39.81 6.04 -23.09
CA ARG A 625 39.85 6.96 -24.23
C ARG A 625 38.79 6.54 -25.26
N LEU A 626 37.83 7.43 -25.50
CA LEU A 626 36.93 7.34 -26.64
C LEU A 626 37.62 8.02 -27.83
N SER A 627 38.06 7.25 -28.82
CA SER A 627 38.66 7.75 -30.05
C SER A 627 37.60 7.79 -31.13
N LEU A 628 37.16 8.98 -31.50
CA LEU A 628 36.33 9.17 -32.70
C LEU A 628 37.27 9.11 -33.92
N VAL A 629 37.04 8.14 -34.80
CA VAL A 629 37.81 8.02 -36.04
C VAL A 629 37.45 9.18 -36.95
N GLN A 630 38.37 10.14 -37.10
CA GLN A 630 38.26 11.18 -38.11
C GLN A 630 38.59 10.54 -39.47
N GLY A 631 37.55 10.06 -40.16
CA GLY A 631 37.72 9.21 -41.34
C GLY A 631 36.50 9.12 -42.25
N SER A 632 35.68 10.18 -42.31
CA SER A 632 34.82 10.47 -43.46
C SER A 632 34.66 11.99 -43.46
N ALA A 633 34.91 12.64 -44.60
CA ALA A 633 35.02 14.08 -44.70
C ALA A 633 33.81 14.83 -44.10
N MET A 634 33.97 15.36 -42.89
CA MET A 634 33.05 16.35 -42.32
C MET A 634 33.36 17.70 -42.99
N PRO A 635 32.36 18.40 -43.57
CA PRO A 635 32.56 19.73 -44.13
C PRO A 635 33.11 20.70 -43.07
N MET A 636 34.14 21.48 -43.42
CA MET A 636 34.65 22.52 -42.52
C MET A 636 33.52 23.45 -42.08
N GLY A 637 33.33 23.57 -40.76
CA GLY A 637 32.32 24.45 -40.15
C GLY A 637 31.28 23.74 -39.27
N SER A 638 31.32 22.41 -39.15
CA SER A 638 30.42 21.69 -38.24
C SER A 638 30.90 21.74 -36.78
N THR A 639 30.45 22.74 -36.01
CA THR A 639 30.53 22.79 -34.54
C THR A 639 29.38 22.04 -33.84
N LYS A 640 28.86 20.99 -34.49
CA LYS A 640 27.78 20.17 -33.94
C LYS A 640 28.21 18.71 -33.92
N PHE A 641 28.31 18.16 -32.72
CA PHE A 641 28.35 16.73 -32.47
C PHE A 641 26.94 16.31 -32.08
N TYR A 642 26.41 15.28 -32.74
CA TYR A 642 25.13 14.68 -32.35
C TYR A 642 25.43 13.40 -31.59
N LEU A 643 24.90 13.30 -30.37
CA LEU A 643 24.75 12.04 -29.69
C LEU A 643 23.50 11.41 -30.33
N ASP A 644 23.68 10.57 -31.34
CA ASP A 644 22.56 10.01 -32.10
C ASP A 644 21.96 8.79 -31.38
N GLN A 645 21.41 9.06 -30.19
CA GLN A 645 20.53 8.14 -29.49
C GLN A 645 19.37 8.91 -28.85
N TRP A 646 18.15 8.39 -29.08
CA TRP A 646 17.03 8.61 -28.19
C TRP A 646 17.30 7.86 -26.88
N THR A 647 17.89 8.54 -25.92
CA THR A 647 17.89 8.10 -24.52
C THR A 647 16.79 8.90 -23.82
N GLU A 648 15.85 8.23 -23.16
CA GLU A 648 14.94 8.90 -22.23
C GLU A 648 15.73 9.40 -21.03
N TRP A 649 15.87 10.71 -20.93
CA TRP A 649 16.54 11.35 -19.81
C TRP A 649 15.51 11.57 -18.70
N PRO A 650 15.87 11.35 -17.42
CA PRO A 650 15.01 11.79 -16.34
C PRO A 650 14.81 13.31 -16.46
N ASN A 651 13.59 13.78 -16.19
CA ASN A 651 13.16 15.18 -16.34
C ASN A 651 13.80 16.10 -15.27
N ARG A 652 15.14 16.21 -15.26
CA ARG A 652 15.96 16.98 -14.31
C ARG A 652 17.09 17.71 -15.03
N GLN A 653 17.53 18.85 -14.47
CA GLN A 653 18.66 19.59 -15.00
C GLN A 653 19.96 18.78 -14.90
N MET A 654 20.75 18.82 -15.97
CA MET A 654 22.06 18.19 -16.05
C MET A 654 23.10 19.19 -16.57
N GLY A 655 24.32 19.09 -16.05
CA GLY A 655 25.49 19.76 -16.61
C GLY A 655 26.31 18.76 -17.44
N LEU A 656 26.68 19.15 -18.67
CA LEU A 656 27.63 18.43 -19.50
C LEU A 656 28.93 19.24 -19.55
N TRP A 657 30.05 18.65 -19.16
CA TRP A 657 31.36 19.32 -19.23
C TRP A 657 32.21 18.69 -20.32
N VAL A 658 32.63 19.53 -21.26
CA VAL A 658 33.53 19.19 -22.36
C VAL A 658 34.81 19.97 -22.12
N TYR A 659 35.91 19.27 -21.85
CA TYR A 659 37.21 19.90 -21.68
C TYR A 659 37.96 19.88 -23.01
N PRO A 660 38.54 21.01 -23.47
CA PRO A 660 39.50 20.99 -24.55
C PRO A 660 40.79 20.31 -24.10
N GLU A 661 41.44 19.60 -25.03
CA GLU A 661 42.67 18.81 -24.81
C GLU A 661 43.84 19.65 -24.25
N SER A 662 43.74 20.99 -24.30
CA SER A 662 44.73 21.93 -23.79
C SER A 662 44.55 22.34 -22.31
N ALA A 663 43.70 21.66 -21.54
CA ALA A 663 43.47 21.96 -20.12
C ALA A 663 44.24 21.05 -19.14
N TYR A 664 45.31 20.39 -19.59
CA TYR A 664 46.29 19.70 -18.73
C TYR A 664 47.73 19.98 -19.16
#